data_AF-A0A8C3BNA1-F1
#
_entry.id   AF-A0A8C3BNA1-F1
#
_cell.length_a   1.000
_cell.length_b   1.000
_cell.length_c   1.000
_cell.angle_alpha   90.00
_cell.angle_beta   90.00
_cell.angle_gamma   90.00
#
_symmetry.space_group_name_H-M   'P 1'
#
loop_
_entity.id
_entity.type
_entity.pdbx_description
1 polymer ?
#
loop_
_entity_poly.entity_id
_entity_poly.type
_entity_poly.pdbx_seq_one_letter_code
_entity_poly.pdbx_strand_id
1 'polypeptide(L)'
;MAETFLVESPDVTYSKDFIEAKYTYSTVHVCKENGVTKVRPCSTRFTFRTGRQVPRLGLMLVGWGGNNGTTVTAAVLANRLGLSWMTKTGRKKANYYGSLLQASTVCLGTGPTGDVYVPFRDLLPMVHPNDIVFDGWDISSLNLAEAMRRAEVLDWPLQEQLWPHMEKMKPRPSIYIPEFIAANQEERADNVLRGSKAEQVEQIRRDIRDFRESSGVDKVIVLWTANTERFCDVVPGLNDTADNLLRAIERGLEVSPSTLFAVASILEGCAYINGSPQNTFVPGAVELAAQRRVFICGDDFKSGQTKLKSVLVDFLVGAGLKTKSIVSYNHLGNNDGKNLSAPQQFRSKEISKSNVVDDTVQANPVLYGPHDKPDHCVVIKYVPYVGDSKRALDEYTSEIMMGGTNTIVIHNTCEDSLLASPIILDLAILTELCQRITFCTEGDPEFQGFHSVLSIVAFLCKAPLVPEGTPVVNALFRQRSCIENILRYPRPRGTQGGPFLGGDVPGSPHSLGRVPGGGCAGVSMPTPVPEGCGCQTQPWVLVCRAQHRWVPAPLGAQDQRGGCPAPAGPRCPRFGVPKVWGAQGLGFLVLDPMWGGYWCMVPSTSGSQCPVLMGSQCWGCPVLGVPMPGVPNSPGVPHHRVPVPNTGGARCQLVPAPSPCWSQYQRVPAPDADGTPTVSPVLWGAAAGGAMGSRYPRFGVPNPGGSWYVGCLGSWGPGTQYLGGPNLGGSQ
;
A
#
# COMPACT_ATOMS: atom_id res chain seq x y z
N MET A 1 -21.88 -6.65 21.91
CA MET A 1 -22.35 -6.73 20.50
C MET A 1 -22.70 -8.18 20.21
N ALA A 2 -23.69 -8.45 19.36
CA ALA A 2 -23.91 -9.82 18.88
C ALA A 2 -22.72 -10.24 18.03
N GLU A 3 -22.25 -11.48 18.17
CA GLU A 3 -21.15 -12.01 17.35
C GLU A 3 -21.66 -12.19 15.91
N THR A 4 -21.08 -11.44 14.96
CA THR A 4 -21.54 -11.43 13.56
C THR A 4 -21.16 -12.69 12.79
N PHE A 5 -20.17 -13.45 13.26
CA PHE A 5 -19.96 -14.85 12.91
C PHE A 5 -19.23 -15.60 14.05
N LEU A 6 -19.33 -16.93 14.04
CA LEU A 6 -18.64 -17.85 14.94
C LEU A 6 -17.94 -18.93 14.11
N VAL A 7 -16.76 -19.41 14.51
CA VAL A 7 -16.17 -20.62 13.92
C VAL A 7 -16.39 -21.81 14.85
N GLU A 8 -17.16 -22.78 14.40
CA GLU A 8 -17.28 -24.09 15.04
C GLU A 8 -16.12 -24.99 14.57
N SER A 9 -15.15 -25.24 15.46
CA SER A 9 -13.99 -26.09 15.16
C SER A 9 -13.43 -26.73 16.45
N PRO A 10 -13.00 -28.00 16.42
CA PRO A 10 -12.29 -28.63 17.54
C PRO A 10 -10.91 -28.02 17.81
N ASP A 11 -10.35 -27.27 16.86
CA ASP A 11 -9.06 -26.58 16.99
C ASP A 11 -9.21 -25.16 17.57
N VAL A 12 -10.42 -24.69 17.87
CA VAL A 12 -10.69 -23.34 18.39
C VAL A 12 -11.44 -23.42 19.72
N THR A 13 -11.08 -22.55 20.67
CA THR A 13 -11.76 -22.45 21.96
C THR A 13 -11.98 -20.98 22.32
N TYR A 14 -13.24 -20.63 22.56
CA TYR A 14 -13.65 -19.30 22.99
C TYR A 14 -13.82 -19.30 24.51
N SER A 15 -12.91 -18.62 25.21
CA SER A 15 -13.06 -18.31 26.63
C SER A 15 -13.60 -16.89 26.81
N LYS A 16 -13.80 -16.46 28.07
CA LYS A 16 -14.16 -15.07 28.38
C LYS A 16 -13.08 -14.09 27.90
N ASP A 17 -11.82 -14.43 28.15
CA ASP A 17 -10.69 -13.51 28.03
C ASP A 17 -9.91 -13.69 26.72
N PHE A 18 -9.94 -14.90 26.14
CA PHE A 18 -9.16 -15.27 24.96
C PHE A 18 -9.93 -16.08 23.91
N ILE A 19 -9.58 -15.88 22.64
CA ILE A 19 -9.78 -16.84 21.55
C ILE A 19 -8.47 -17.62 21.41
N GLU A 20 -8.48 -18.90 21.74
CA GLU A 20 -7.35 -19.80 21.52
C GLU A 20 -7.60 -20.66 20.28
N ALA A 21 -6.59 -20.82 19.43
CA ALA A 21 -6.70 -21.64 18.23
C ALA A 21 -5.40 -22.37 17.89
N LYS A 22 -5.53 -23.63 17.48
CA LYS A 22 -4.44 -24.50 17.07
C LYS A 22 -4.28 -24.42 15.57
N TYR A 23 -3.07 -24.14 15.10
CA TYR A 23 -2.76 -23.98 13.69
C TYR A 23 -1.53 -24.79 13.31
N THR A 24 -1.63 -25.59 12.23
CA THR A 24 -0.46 -26.24 11.64
C THR A 24 0.07 -25.36 10.51
N TYR A 25 1.17 -24.64 10.76
CA TYR A 25 1.88 -23.91 9.72
C TYR A 25 2.70 -24.87 8.87
N SER A 26 2.31 -25.03 7.60
CA SER A 26 3.06 -25.78 6.60
C SER A 26 3.98 -24.84 5.83
N THR A 27 5.23 -25.25 5.65
CA THR A 27 6.24 -24.52 4.87
C THR A 27 7.15 -25.52 4.13
N VAL A 28 8.10 -25.02 3.33
CA VAL A 28 9.06 -25.85 2.60
C VAL A 28 10.48 -25.36 2.82
N HIS A 29 11.36 -26.27 3.22
CA HIS A 29 12.79 -26.04 3.20
C HIS A 29 13.36 -26.42 1.83
N VAL A 30 14.01 -25.49 1.15
CA VAL A 30 14.55 -25.68 -0.21
C VAL A 30 16.07 -25.63 -0.15
N CYS A 31 16.74 -26.67 -0.68
CA CYS A 31 18.19 -26.70 -0.83
C CYS A 31 18.58 -27.15 -2.25
N LYS A 32 19.76 -26.71 -2.71
CA LYS A 32 20.32 -27.13 -4.01
C LYS A 32 21.49 -28.08 -3.77
N GLU A 33 21.30 -29.35 -4.06
CA GLU A 33 22.30 -30.42 -3.85
C GLU A 33 22.60 -31.07 -5.20
N ASN A 34 23.88 -31.09 -5.62
CA ASN A 34 24.34 -31.64 -6.91
C ASN A 34 23.56 -31.10 -8.13
N GLY A 35 23.22 -29.81 -8.12
CA GLY A 35 22.43 -29.15 -9.17
C GLY A 35 20.91 -29.38 -9.09
N VAL A 36 20.44 -30.32 -8.27
CA VAL A 36 19.02 -30.63 -8.07
C VAL A 36 18.44 -29.77 -6.94
N THR A 37 17.32 -29.10 -7.20
CA THR A 37 16.53 -28.43 -6.17
C THR A 37 15.74 -29.47 -5.37
N LYS A 38 16.15 -29.74 -4.13
CA LYS A 38 15.42 -30.60 -3.20
C LYS A 38 14.47 -29.74 -2.36
N VAL A 39 13.20 -30.11 -2.36
CA VAL A 39 12.14 -29.46 -1.58
C VAL A 39 11.71 -30.41 -0.47
N ARG A 40 11.82 -29.98 0.79
CA ARG A 40 11.44 -30.77 1.96
C ARG A 40 10.27 -30.06 2.66
N PRO A 41 9.04 -30.59 2.61
CA PRO A 41 7.93 -30.06 3.39
C PRO A 41 8.22 -30.13 4.89
N CYS A 42 7.90 -29.07 5.60
CA CYS A 42 8.06 -28.94 7.04
C CYS A 42 6.74 -28.43 7.63
N SER A 43 6.39 -28.86 8.85
CA SER A 43 5.20 -28.39 9.55
C SER A 43 5.54 -28.04 10.99
N THR A 44 5.13 -26.84 11.44
CA THR A 44 5.21 -26.42 12.84
C THR A 44 3.81 -26.21 13.37
N ARG A 45 3.52 -26.76 14.55
CA ARG A 45 2.25 -26.52 15.23
C ARG A 45 2.37 -25.32 16.17
N PHE A 46 1.43 -24.40 16.01
CA PHE A 46 1.26 -23.21 16.80
C PHE A 46 -0.03 -23.31 17.61
N THR A 47 -0.01 -22.79 18.84
CA THR A 47 -1.23 -22.41 19.56
C THR A 47 -1.24 -20.90 19.67
N PHE A 48 -2.16 -20.24 18.96
CA PHE A 48 -2.34 -18.80 19.00
C PHE A 48 -3.40 -18.43 20.04
N ARG A 49 -3.22 -17.29 20.70
CA ARG A 49 -4.12 -16.74 21.72
C ARG A 49 -4.31 -15.24 21.46
N THR A 50 -5.54 -14.85 21.07
CA THR A 50 -5.97 -13.45 20.93
C THR A 50 -6.76 -13.02 22.16
N GLY A 51 -6.33 -11.95 22.83
CA GLY A 51 -7.11 -11.30 23.89
C GLY A 51 -8.42 -10.69 23.35
N ARG A 52 -9.56 -11.03 23.97
CA ARG A 52 -10.90 -10.59 23.55
C ARG A 52 -11.26 -9.19 24.01
N GLN A 53 -10.68 -8.72 25.11
CA GLN A 53 -10.89 -7.37 25.61
C GLN A 53 -10.19 -6.35 24.69
N VAL A 54 -10.99 -5.57 23.98
CA VAL A 54 -10.53 -4.45 23.15
C VAL A 54 -10.27 -3.25 24.07
N PRO A 55 -9.06 -2.66 24.07
CA PRO A 55 -8.72 -1.53 24.93
C PRO A 55 -9.26 -0.21 24.39
N ARG A 56 -9.39 0.78 25.28
CA ARG A 56 -9.45 2.20 24.90
C ARG A 56 -8.09 2.60 24.33
N LEU A 57 -8.06 2.94 23.05
CA LEU A 57 -6.82 3.27 22.32
C LEU A 57 -6.61 4.78 22.20
N GLY A 58 -5.48 5.25 22.68
CA GLY A 58 -4.93 6.56 22.36
C GLY A 58 -3.97 6.48 21.16
N LEU A 59 -4.08 7.41 20.23
CA LEU A 59 -3.19 7.56 19.08
C LEU A 59 -2.58 8.97 19.09
N MET A 60 -1.30 9.07 19.43
CA MET A 60 -0.57 10.33 19.43
C MET A 60 0.15 10.55 18.10
N LEU A 61 -0.16 11.64 17.42
CA LEU A 61 0.37 11.93 16.08
C LEU A 61 1.50 12.97 16.14
N VAL A 62 2.69 12.60 15.64
CA VAL A 62 3.73 13.60 15.34
C VAL A 62 3.39 14.22 13.99
N GLY A 63 3.20 15.54 13.94
CA GLY A 63 2.62 16.25 12.80
C GLY A 63 1.09 16.30 12.83
N TRP A 64 0.48 16.40 14.01
CA TRP A 64 -0.99 16.34 14.17
C TRP A 64 -1.73 17.47 13.43
N GLY A 65 -1.11 18.65 13.31
CA GLY A 65 -1.62 19.79 12.53
C GLY A 65 -1.26 19.73 11.03
N GLY A 66 -0.63 18.67 10.55
CA GLY A 66 -0.44 18.39 9.12
C GLY A 66 -1.73 17.88 8.45
N ASN A 67 -1.78 17.92 7.10
CA ASN A 67 -2.97 17.55 6.33
C ASN A 67 -3.56 16.19 6.73
N ASN A 68 -2.71 15.17 6.90
CA ASN A 68 -3.12 13.84 7.36
C ASN A 68 -3.68 13.87 8.79
N GLY A 69 -2.98 14.51 9.73
CA GLY A 69 -3.35 14.54 11.15
C GLY A 69 -4.69 15.24 11.40
N THR A 70 -4.94 16.36 10.70
CA THR A 70 -6.23 17.04 10.73
C THR A 70 -7.32 16.20 10.07
N THR A 71 -7.03 15.58 8.92
CA THR A 71 -8.01 14.81 8.14
C THR A 71 -8.43 13.52 8.84
N VAL A 72 -7.52 12.77 9.47
CA VAL A 72 -7.87 11.57 10.22
C VAL A 72 -8.68 11.88 11.47
N THR A 73 -8.34 12.97 12.18
CA THR A 73 -9.11 13.43 13.35
C THR A 73 -10.51 13.88 12.94
N ALA A 74 -10.61 14.68 11.88
CA ALA A 74 -11.89 15.11 11.30
C ALA A 74 -12.75 13.93 10.83
N ALA A 75 -12.16 12.94 10.15
CA ALA A 75 -12.86 11.76 9.68
C ALA A 75 -13.45 10.93 10.84
N VAL A 76 -12.68 10.75 11.94
CA VAL A 76 -13.18 10.05 13.12
C VAL A 76 -14.30 10.82 13.82
N LEU A 77 -14.15 12.14 13.99
CA LEU A 77 -15.20 12.99 14.57
C LEU A 77 -16.48 12.96 13.73
N ALA A 78 -16.37 13.11 12.41
CA ALA A 78 -17.52 13.09 11.50
C ALA A 78 -18.28 11.76 11.52
N ASN A 79 -17.57 10.63 11.58
CA ASN A 79 -18.17 9.30 11.71
C ASN A 79 -18.78 9.07 13.10
N ARG A 80 -18.12 9.50 14.17
CA ARG A 80 -18.62 9.40 15.56
C ARG A 80 -19.90 10.21 15.77
N LEU A 81 -19.97 11.42 15.19
CA LEU A 81 -21.14 12.31 15.22
C LEU A 81 -22.21 11.96 14.17
N GLY A 82 -21.96 10.97 13.29
CA GLY A 82 -22.91 10.55 12.25
C GLY A 82 -23.19 11.59 11.16
N LEU A 83 -22.24 12.51 10.92
CA LEU A 83 -22.47 13.71 10.10
C LEU A 83 -22.82 13.39 8.64
N SER A 84 -23.60 14.31 8.06
CA SER A 84 -23.86 14.37 6.63
C SER A 84 -23.80 15.83 6.15
N TRP A 85 -23.28 16.05 4.95
CA TRP A 85 -23.10 17.40 4.40
C TRP A 85 -23.54 17.44 2.95
N MET A 86 -23.92 18.63 2.48
CA MET A 86 -24.25 18.86 1.07
C MET A 86 -22.97 19.12 0.28
N THR A 87 -22.88 18.52 -0.90
CA THR A 87 -21.89 18.87 -1.93
C THR A 87 -22.62 19.27 -3.21
N LYS A 88 -21.88 19.76 -4.21
CA LYS A 88 -22.41 20.02 -5.57
C LYS A 88 -23.03 18.78 -6.26
N THR A 89 -22.80 17.58 -5.72
CA THR A 89 -23.36 16.29 -6.22
C THR A 89 -24.41 15.69 -5.29
N GLY A 90 -25.01 16.50 -4.40
CA GLY A 90 -25.96 16.06 -3.39
C GLY A 90 -25.33 15.71 -2.05
N ARG A 91 -26.13 15.15 -1.14
CA ARG A 91 -25.74 14.83 0.23
C ARG A 91 -24.71 13.69 0.27
N LYS A 92 -23.66 13.86 1.08
CA LYS A 92 -22.70 12.82 1.46
C LYS A 92 -22.85 12.51 2.96
N LYS A 93 -22.42 11.33 3.38
CA LYS A 93 -22.40 10.88 4.78
C LYS A 93 -20.99 10.45 5.14
N ALA A 94 -20.58 10.71 6.38
CA ALA A 94 -19.32 10.22 6.92
C ALA A 94 -19.21 8.70 6.79
N ASN A 95 -18.01 8.23 6.43
CA ASN A 95 -17.67 6.82 6.21
C ASN A 95 -16.14 6.64 6.39
N TYR A 96 -15.67 5.39 6.28
CA TYR A 96 -14.23 5.03 6.32
C TYR A 96 -13.77 4.35 5.01
N TYR A 97 -14.24 4.82 3.86
CA TYR A 97 -13.78 4.28 2.57
C TYR A 97 -12.27 4.47 2.41
N GLY A 98 -11.61 3.49 1.78
CA GLY A 98 -10.15 3.41 1.66
C GLY A 98 -9.45 2.61 2.77
N SER A 99 -10.10 2.40 3.92
CA SER A 99 -9.59 1.50 4.98
C SER A 99 -9.79 0.03 4.60
N LEU A 100 -8.73 -0.76 4.72
CA LEU A 100 -8.77 -2.21 4.57
C LEU A 100 -9.70 -2.83 5.63
N LEU A 101 -9.56 -2.42 6.89
CA LEU A 101 -10.28 -3.04 8.00
C LEU A 101 -11.77 -2.67 7.99
N GLN A 102 -12.11 -1.42 7.67
CA GLN A 102 -13.48 -0.90 7.79
C GLN A 102 -14.32 -0.99 6.51
N ALA A 103 -13.69 -1.01 5.33
CA ALA A 103 -14.38 -0.94 4.04
C ALA A 103 -14.03 -2.07 3.06
N SER A 104 -13.34 -3.13 3.52
CA SER A 104 -13.13 -4.34 2.72
C SER A 104 -13.71 -5.60 3.38
N THR A 105 -13.83 -6.65 2.58
CA THR A 105 -14.39 -7.94 3.00
C THR A 105 -13.41 -9.08 2.75
N VAL A 106 -13.69 -10.22 3.38
CA VAL A 106 -12.88 -11.43 3.41
C VAL A 106 -13.80 -12.62 3.09
N CYS A 107 -13.50 -13.36 2.02
CA CYS A 107 -14.26 -14.57 1.66
C CYS A 107 -14.00 -15.66 2.70
N LEU A 108 -14.99 -16.03 3.52
CA LEU A 108 -14.86 -17.16 4.45
C LEU A 108 -14.82 -18.48 3.67
N GLY A 109 -15.66 -18.63 2.66
CA GLY A 109 -15.73 -19.82 1.82
C GLY A 109 -17.09 -19.93 1.14
N THR A 110 -17.34 -21.04 0.47
CA THR A 110 -18.56 -21.24 -0.33
C THR A 110 -19.68 -21.83 0.53
N GLY A 111 -20.83 -21.15 0.58
CA GLY A 111 -22.09 -21.64 1.14
C GLY A 111 -23.05 -22.14 0.06
N PRO A 112 -24.29 -22.54 0.43
CA PRO A 112 -25.27 -23.11 -0.51
C PRO A 112 -25.65 -22.22 -1.69
N THR A 113 -25.43 -20.90 -1.59
CA THR A 113 -25.75 -19.89 -2.61
C THR A 113 -24.51 -19.23 -3.21
N GLY A 114 -23.32 -19.80 -3.01
CA GLY A 114 -22.04 -19.24 -3.44
C GLY A 114 -21.18 -18.69 -2.29
N ASP A 115 -20.17 -17.91 -2.64
CA ASP A 115 -19.16 -17.42 -1.69
C ASP A 115 -19.71 -16.44 -0.64
N VAL A 116 -19.38 -16.70 0.62
CA VAL A 116 -19.77 -15.91 1.79
C VAL A 116 -18.63 -14.97 2.18
N TYR A 117 -18.89 -13.67 2.14
CA TYR A 117 -17.95 -12.62 2.51
C TYR A 117 -18.37 -11.92 3.80
N VAL A 118 -17.43 -11.70 4.72
CA VAL A 118 -17.65 -10.91 5.94
C VAL A 118 -16.77 -9.65 5.96
N PRO A 119 -17.14 -8.58 6.68
CA PRO A 119 -16.28 -7.42 6.87
C PRO A 119 -14.95 -7.79 7.52
N PHE A 120 -13.85 -7.15 7.09
CA PHE A 120 -12.51 -7.49 7.56
C PHE A 120 -12.33 -7.28 9.08
N ARG A 121 -12.90 -6.18 9.62
CA ARG A 121 -12.93 -5.87 11.06
C ARG A 121 -13.69 -6.87 11.93
N ASP A 122 -14.57 -7.69 11.36
CA ASP A 122 -15.37 -8.64 12.12
C ASP A 122 -14.56 -9.91 12.45
N LEU A 123 -13.42 -10.15 11.77
CA LEU A 123 -12.63 -11.38 11.87
C LEU A 123 -12.16 -11.73 13.28
N LEU A 124 -11.77 -10.71 14.05
CA LEU A 124 -11.34 -10.79 15.45
C LEU A 124 -11.81 -9.51 16.15
N PRO A 125 -11.95 -9.49 17.49
CA PRO A 125 -12.23 -8.26 18.22
C PRO A 125 -11.15 -7.20 17.94
N MET A 126 -11.53 -6.06 17.36
CA MET A 126 -10.66 -4.94 16.98
C MET A 126 -11.17 -3.61 17.54
N VAL A 127 -10.26 -2.65 17.73
CA VAL A 127 -10.64 -1.26 18.00
C VAL A 127 -11.44 -0.71 16.83
N HIS A 128 -12.61 -0.13 17.11
CA HIS A 128 -13.36 0.61 16.12
C HIS A 128 -12.83 2.05 16.04
N PRO A 129 -12.64 2.66 14.84
CA PRO A 129 -12.02 3.98 14.73
C PRO A 129 -12.74 5.09 15.50
N ASN A 130 -14.07 4.99 15.67
CA ASN A 130 -14.84 5.95 16.48
C ASN A 130 -14.42 5.98 17.95
N ASP A 131 -13.70 4.97 18.45
CA ASP A 131 -13.31 4.88 19.87
C ASP A 131 -11.86 5.34 20.12
N ILE A 132 -11.14 5.72 19.06
CA ILE A 132 -9.77 6.24 19.14
C ILE A 132 -9.79 7.66 19.70
N VAL A 133 -8.93 7.91 20.69
CA VAL A 133 -8.65 9.25 21.24
C VAL A 133 -7.37 9.78 20.59
N PHE A 134 -7.41 11.01 20.09
CA PHE A 134 -6.27 11.67 19.44
C PHE A 134 -5.68 12.74 20.35
N ASP A 135 -4.35 12.80 20.34
CA ASP A 135 -3.51 13.91 20.82
C ASP A 135 -2.27 13.93 19.91
N GLY A 136 -1.28 14.79 20.17
CA GLY A 136 -0.01 14.77 19.46
C GLY A 136 0.71 16.11 19.42
N TRP A 137 1.71 16.17 18.56
CA TRP A 137 2.65 17.28 18.47
C TRP A 137 2.67 17.86 17.06
N ASP A 138 2.91 19.16 16.93
CA ASP A 138 3.23 19.80 15.64
C ASP A 138 4.19 20.96 15.91
N ILE A 139 5.10 21.23 14.99
CA ILE A 139 5.96 22.42 15.06
C ILE A 139 5.16 23.72 14.86
N SER A 140 3.91 23.62 14.39
CA SER A 140 2.96 24.72 14.22
C SER A 140 1.94 24.79 15.36
N SER A 141 1.66 25.99 15.86
CA SER A 141 0.74 26.26 16.99
C SER A 141 -0.76 26.23 16.64
N LEU A 142 -1.10 26.16 15.34
CA LEU A 142 -2.48 26.21 14.88
C LEU A 142 -3.32 25.10 15.51
N ASN A 143 -4.53 25.45 15.94
CA ASN A 143 -5.51 24.46 16.36
C ASN A 143 -6.01 23.63 15.16
N LEU A 144 -6.63 22.47 15.41
CA LEU A 144 -6.99 21.57 14.31
C LEU A 144 -8.07 22.11 13.37
N ALA A 145 -8.92 23.06 13.79
CA ALA A 145 -9.89 23.68 12.88
C ALA A 145 -9.18 24.64 11.90
N GLU A 146 -8.25 25.46 12.39
CA GLU A 146 -7.40 26.31 11.56
C GLU A 146 -6.48 25.49 10.64
N ALA A 147 -5.93 24.39 11.15
CA ALA A 147 -5.08 23.49 10.40
C ALA A 147 -5.89 22.67 9.36
N MET A 148 -7.13 22.27 9.65
CA MET A 148 -8.07 21.67 8.69
C MET A 148 -8.37 22.64 7.54
N ARG A 149 -8.62 23.92 7.85
CA ARG A 149 -8.81 24.97 6.84
C ARG A 149 -7.55 25.16 5.99
N ARG A 150 -6.36 25.20 6.60
CA ARG A 150 -5.05 25.26 5.92
C ARG A 150 -4.77 24.05 5.02
N ALA A 151 -5.30 22.87 5.37
CA ALA A 151 -5.06 21.65 4.62
C ALA A 151 -5.85 21.57 3.30
N GLU A 152 -6.99 22.27 3.20
CA GLU A 152 -7.87 22.34 2.02
C GLU A 152 -8.36 20.96 1.50
N VAL A 153 -8.43 19.96 2.39
CA VAL A 153 -8.80 18.57 2.04
C VAL A 153 -10.32 18.31 2.02
N LEU A 154 -11.05 18.90 2.98
CA LEU A 154 -12.46 18.55 3.23
C LEU A 154 -13.42 19.58 2.61
N ASP A 155 -14.59 19.11 2.18
CA ASP A 155 -15.68 19.99 1.72
C ASP A 155 -16.01 21.07 2.77
N TRP A 156 -16.14 22.33 2.35
CA TRP A 156 -16.41 23.45 3.24
C TRP A 156 -17.58 23.24 4.22
N PRO A 157 -18.77 22.71 3.81
CA PRO A 157 -19.88 22.47 4.75
C PRO A 157 -19.62 21.36 5.77
N LEU A 158 -18.59 20.53 5.59
CA LEU A 158 -18.11 19.60 6.62
C LEU A 158 -17.12 20.29 7.57
N GLN A 159 -16.24 21.17 7.06
CA GLN A 159 -15.33 21.96 7.90
C GLN A 159 -16.12 22.81 8.91
N GLU A 160 -17.16 23.52 8.46
CA GLU A 160 -18.03 24.33 9.33
C GLU A 160 -18.69 23.50 10.45
N GLN A 161 -19.16 22.29 10.15
CA GLN A 161 -19.75 21.39 11.16
C GLN A 161 -18.72 20.86 12.16
N LEU A 162 -17.47 20.67 11.74
CA LEU A 162 -16.40 20.16 12.59
C LEU A 162 -15.65 21.24 13.36
N TRP A 163 -15.72 22.50 12.93
CA TRP A 163 -15.04 23.64 13.56
C TRP A 163 -15.18 23.70 15.09
N PRO A 164 -16.39 23.70 15.70
CA PRO A 164 -16.55 23.80 17.16
C PRO A 164 -16.02 22.57 17.93
N HIS A 165 -15.77 21.45 17.24
CA HIS A 165 -15.17 20.25 17.81
C HIS A 165 -13.64 20.26 17.71
N MET A 166 -13.08 20.90 16.69
CA MET A 166 -11.64 20.87 16.38
C MET A 166 -10.89 22.14 16.83
N GLU A 167 -11.57 23.27 17.06
CA GLU A 167 -10.93 24.54 17.47
C GLU A 167 -10.21 24.47 18.83
N LYS A 168 -10.66 23.55 19.70
CA LYS A 168 -10.11 23.33 21.05
C LYS A 168 -8.96 22.31 21.06
N MET A 169 -8.77 21.57 19.98
CA MET A 169 -7.70 20.60 19.82
C MET A 169 -6.44 21.32 19.34
N LYS A 170 -5.42 21.40 20.19
CA LYS A 170 -4.16 22.10 19.91
C LYS A 170 -2.99 21.13 20.00
N PRO A 171 -2.08 21.07 19.00
CA PRO A 171 -0.89 20.25 19.10
C PRO A 171 0.04 20.73 20.22
N ARG A 172 0.64 19.76 20.93
CA ARG A 172 1.73 20.00 21.87
C ARG A 172 2.98 20.50 21.12
N PRO A 173 3.87 21.28 21.77
CA PRO A 173 5.11 21.73 21.13
C PRO A 173 5.97 20.55 20.71
N SER A 174 6.52 20.57 19.49
CA SER A 174 7.29 19.44 18.93
C SER A 174 8.80 19.69 18.93
N ILE A 175 9.58 18.62 18.73
CA ILE A 175 11.02 18.74 18.46
C ILE A 175 11.21 19.30 17.05
N TYR A 176 11.98 20.38 16.92
CA TYR A 176 12.39 20.97 15.65
C TYR A 176 13.91 21.05 15.58
N ILE A 177 14.49 20.39 14.58
CA ILE A 177 15.91 20.45 14.24
C ILE A 177 15.98 20.82 12.74
N PRO A 178 16.31 22.08 12.38
CA PRO A 178 16.16 22.60 11.02
C PRO A 178 16.85 21.76 9.94
N GLU A 179 17.98 21.16 10.27
CA GLU A 179 18.87 20.41 9.35
C GLU A 179 18.27 19.09 8.85
N PHE A 180 17.14 18.63 9.41
CA PHE A 180 16.48 17.38 9.00
C PHE A 180 15.36 17.58 7.98
N ILE A 181 14.69 18.74 7.95
CA ILE A 181 13.58 19.02 7.04
C ILE A 181 13.92 20.16 6.07
N ALA A 182 13.03 20.49 5.13
CA ALA A 182 13.30 21.58 4.20
C ALA A 182 13.33 22.93 4.94
N ALA A 183 14.33 23.79 4.64
CA ALA A 183 14.44 25.14 5.23
C ALA A 183 13.17 26.00 5.04
N ASN A 184 12.38 25.73 3.99
CA ASN A 184 11.09 26.39 3.72
C ASN A 184 9.96 26.07 4.74
N GLN A 185 10.29 25.34 5.81
CA GLN A 185 9.44 25.03 6.96
C GLN A 185 9.75 25.90 8.19
N GLU A 186 10.81 26.72 8.18
CA GLU A 186 11.21 27.59 9.30
C GLU A 186 10.07 28.52 9.77
N GLU A 187 9.40 29.19 8.83
CA GLU A 187 8.24 30.07 9.10
C GLU A 187 7.04 29.34 9.74
N ARG A 188 6.98 28.01 9.66
CA ARG A 188 5.91 27.19 10.27
C ARG A 188 6.24 26.81 11.72
N ALA A 189 7.50 26.95 12.16
CA ALA A 189 8.01 26.37 13.41
C ALA A 189 7.88 27.33 14.61
N ASP A 190 6.63 27.65 15.01
CA ASP A 190 6.32 28.53 16.15
C ASP A 190 6.02 27.79 17.47
N ASN A 191 5.84 26.46 17.43
CA ASN A 191 5.45 25.60 18.56
C ASN A 191 6.53 24.53 18.83
N VAL A 192 7.68 24.95 19.36
CA VAL A 192 8.90 24.11 19.42
C VAL A 192 9.45 23.91 20.84
N LEU A 193 9.87 22.68 21.14
CA LEU A 193 10.56 22.31 22.37
C LEU A 193 12.00 22.84 22.39
N ARG A 194 12.43 23.35 23.55
CA ARG A 194 13.79 23.86 23.81
C ARG A 194 14.55 22.90 24.74
N GLY A 195 15.85 23.14 24.89
CA GLY A 195 16.76 22.30 25.68
C GLY A 195 17.59 21.35 24.82
N SER A 196 18.32 20.47 25.49
CA SER A 196 19.11 19.38 24.90
C SER A 196 18.22 18.27 24.32
N LYS A 197 18.78 17.41 23.46
CA LYS A 197 18.07 16.25 22.91
C LYS A 197 17.55 15.29 24.00
N ALA A 198 18.30 15.14 25.10
CA ALA A 198 17.88 14.33 26.25
C ALA A 198 16.68 14.94 26.99
N GLU A 199 16.69 16.26 27.23
CA GLU A 199 15.54 16.98 27.83
C GLU A 199 14.30 16.94 26.93
N GLN A 200 14.50 17.07 25.61
CA GLN A 200 13.43 16.92 24.61
C GLN A 200 12.82 15.51 24.63
N VAL A 201 13.65 14.45 24.64
CA VAL A 201 13.17 13.06 24.75
C VAL A 201 12.39 12.86 26.06
N GLU A 202 12.90 13.32 27.19
CA GLU A 202 12.19 13.20 28.47
C GLU A 202 10.87 14.00 28.47
N GLN A 203 10.79 15.14 27.78
CA GLN A 203 9.52 15.86 27.62
C GLN A 203 8.51 15.06 26.77
N ILE A 204 8.91 14.46 25.66
CA ILE A 204 8.02 13.57 24.89
C ILE A 204 7.54 12.39 25.74
N ARG A 205 8.42 11.80 26.56
CA ARG A 205 8.04 10.74 27.51
C ARG A 205 7.05 11.23 28.57
N ARG A 206 7.13 12.49 29.00
CA ARG A 206 6.14 13.09 29.92
C ARG A 206 4.81 13.34 29.23
N ASP A 207 4.83 13.84 28.00
CA ASP A 207 3.62 14.08 27.21
C ASP A 207 2.83 12.79 26.95
N ILE A 208 3.52 11.66 26.70
CA ILE A 208 2.90 10.33 26.55
C ILE A 208 2.21 9.89 27.86
N ARG A 209 2.87 10.09 29.01
CA ARG A 209 2.31 9.77 30.34
C ARG A 209 1.10 10.66 30.67
N ASP A 210 1.25 11.97 30.51
CA ASP A 210 0.18 12.96 30.71
C ASP A 210 -1.04 12.69 29.83
N PHE A 211 -0.85 12.38 28.55
CA PHE A 211 -1.94 11.98 27.66
C PHE A 211 -2.63 10.70 28.14
N ARG A 212 -1.87 9.68 28.54
CA ARG A 212 -2.43 8.41 29.05
C ARG A 212 -3.28 8.62 30.29
N GLU A 213 -2.77 9.40 31.25
CA GLU A 213 -3.45 9.72 32.51
C GLU A 213 -4.70 10.58 32.29
N SER A 214 -4.59 11.66 31.50
CA SER A 214 -5.67 12.63 31.28
C SER A 214 -6.82 12.09 30.41
N SER A 215 -6.54 11.21 29.46
CA SER A 215 -7.56 10.61 28.57
C SER A 215 -8.17 9.30 29.12
N GLY A 216 -7.49 8.64 30.05
CA GLY A 216 -7.88 7.34 30.59
C GLY A 216 -7.87 6.22 29.55
N VAL A 217 -6.91 6.24 28.61
CA VAL A 217 -6.70 5.18 27.61
C VAL A 217 -5.81 4.07 28.17
N ASP A 218 -6.15 2.81 27.87
CA ASP A 218 -5.41 1.66 28.37
C ASP A 218 -4.05 1.52 27.66
N LYS A 219 -4.02 1.86 26.36
CA LYS A 219 -2.85 1.80 25.47
C LYS A 219 -2.66 3.10 24.70
N VAL A 220 -1.39 3.41 24.41
CA VAL A 220 -0.99 4.50 23.51
C VAL A 220 -0.15 3.92 22.36
N ILE A 221 -0.44 4.38 21.14
CA ILE A 221 0.40 4.20 19.96
C ILE A 221 0.87 5.59 19.51
N VAL A 222 2.15 5.72 19.18
CA VAL A 222 2.72 6.94 18.60
C VAL A 222 2.93 6.72 17.11
N LEU A 223 2.51 7.67 16.29
CA LEU A 223 2.65 7.58 14.84
C LEU A 223 3.21 8.88 14.25
N TRP A 224 4.25 8.75 13.43
CA TRP A 224 4.83 9.85 12.66
C TRP A 224 4.05 10.08 11.37
N THR A 225 3.45 11.25 11.24
CA THR A 225 2.87 11.77 9.99
C THR A 225 3.32 13.21 9.71
N ALA A 226 4.42 13.64 10.32
CA ALA A 226 5.06 14.92 10.07
C ALA A 226 5.87 14.89 8.76
N ASN A 227 6.46 16.05 8.43
CA ASN A 227 7.34 16.24 7.30
C ASN A 227 8.31 15.08 7.07
N THR A 228 8.54 14.75 5.80
CA THR A 228 9.63 13.85 5.41
C THR A 228 10.97 14.46 5.81
N GLU A 229 11.74 13.77 6.62
CA GLU A 229 13.12 14.14 6.94
C GLU A 229 14.10 13.63 5.86
N ARG A 230 15.32 14.16 5.84
CA ARG A 230 16.46 13.50 5.17
C ARG A 230 16.83 12.20 5.90
N PHE A 231 17.64 11.36 5.25
CA PHE A 231 18.24 10.22 5.94
C PHE A 231 19.30 10.67 6.95
N CYS A 232 19.44 9.87 8.01
CA CYS A 232 20.62 9.85 8.89
C CYS A 232 21.65 8.87 8.34
N ASP A 233 22.93 9.16 8.50
CA ASP A 233 23.98 8.16 8.29
C ASP A 233 23.96 7.12 9.41
N VAL A 234 24.20 5.85 9.07
CA VAL A 234 24.39 4.77 10.04
C VAL A 234 25.88 4.66 10.34
N VAL A 235 26.28 5.01 11.56
CA VAL A 235 27.69 5.19 11.95
C VAL A 235 28.01 4.32 13.17
N PRO A 236 29.02 3.42 13.08
CA PRO A 236 29.50 2.64 14.21
C PRO A 236 29.91 3.52 15.39
N GLY A 237 29.50 3.16 16.60
CA GLY A 237 29.72 3.97 17.80
C GLY A 237 28.72 5.12 18.03
N LEU A 238 27.78 5.37 17.10
CA LEU A 238 26.79 6.45 17.20
C LEU A 238 25.35 5.94 17.29
N ASN A 239 24.91 5.14 16.32
CA ASN A 239 23.51 4.70 16.17
C ASN A 239 23.35 3.26 15.67
N ASP A 240 24.45 2.50 15.74
CA ASP A 240 24.60 1.08 15.43
C ASP A 240 24.07 0.15 16.54
N THR A 241 24.09 0.59 17.79
CA THR A 241 23.54 -0.15 18.95
C THR A 241 22.63 0.72 19.80
N ALA A 242 21.71 0.12 20.54
CA ALA A 242 20.79 0.80 21.46
C ALA A 242 21.56 1.67 22.46
N ASP A 243 22.64 1.10 22.98
CA ASP A 243 23.55 1.69 23.96
C ASP A 243 24.30 2.91 23.40
N ASN A 244 24.79 2.83 22.16
CA ASN A 244 25.41 3.97 21.48
C ASN A 244 24.38 5.06 21.16
N LEU A 245 23.19 4.69 20.69
CA LEU A 245 22.12 5.64 20.36
C LEU A 245 21.67 6.44 21.60
N LEU A 246 21.48 5.79 22.75
CA LEU A 246 21.14 6.47 24.00
C LEU A 246 22.26 7.43 24.43
N ARG A 247 23.52 7.00 24.39
CA ARG A 247 24.69 7.88 24.66
C ARG A 247 24.80 9.04 23.66
N ALA A 248 24.41 8.86 22.41
CA ALA A 248 24.41 9.90 21.40
C ALA A 248 23.38 11.00 21.71
N ILE A 249 22.19 10.60 22.19
CA ILE A 249 21.14 11.51 22.66
C ILE A 249 21.62 12.30 23.89
N GLU A 250 22.18 11.62 24.90
CA GLU A 250 22.74 12.25 26.11
C GLU A 250 23.83 13.27 25.80
N ARG A 251 24.73 12.95 24.86
CA ARG A 251 25.82 13.82 24.42
C ARG A 251 25.39 14.88 23.40
N GLY A 252 24.14 14.89 22.98
CA GLY A 252 23.60 15.85 22.01
C GLY A 252 24.14 15.71 20.58
N LEU A 253 24.66 14.53 20.21
CA LEU A 253 25.19 14.23 18.86
C LEU A 253 24.08 14.20 17.78
N GLU A 254 24.42 13.87 16.53
CA GLU A 254 23.45 13.84 15.44
C GLU A 254 22.47 12.66 15.59
N VAL A 255 21.20 13.00 15.88
CA VAL A 255 20.05 12.09 15.96
C VAL A 255 18.83 12.88 15.46
N SER A 256 18.04 12.31 14.55
CA SER A 256 16.86 12.99 13.98
C SER A 256 15.72 13.14 14.99
N PRO A 257 14.86 14.16 14.85
CA PRO A 257 13.61 14.26 15.61
C PRO A 257 12.78 12.97 15.58
N SER A 258 12.59 12.34 14.41
CA SER A 258 11.88 11.06 14.31
C SER A 258 12.51 9.94 15.16
N THR A 259 13.83 9.85 15.23
CA THR A 259 14.52 8.86 16.06
C THR A 259 14.38 9.18 17.56
N LEU A 260 14.39 10.47 17.93
CA LEU A 260 14.11 10.90 19.32
C LEU A 260 12.68 10.52 19.75
N PHE A 261 11.68 10.71 18.89
CA PHE A 261 10.30 10.26 19.14
C PHE A 261 10.17 8.73 19.21
N ALA A 262 10.87 7.98 18.35
CA ALA A 262 10.90 6.53 18.41
C ALA A 262 11.49 6.03 19.74
N VAL A 263 12.65 6.56 20.15
CA VAL A 263 13.30 6.23 21.44
C VAL A 263 12.39 6.58 22.62
N ALA A 264 11.79 7.77 22.65
CA ALA A 264 10.84 8.16 23.70
C ALA A 264 9.66 7.18 23.81
N SER A 265 9.07 6.78 22.67
CA SER A 265 7.94 5.86 22.61
C SER A 265 8.32 4.45 23.11
N ILE A 266 9.47 3.93 22.67
CA ILE A 266 9.99 2.63 23.09
C ILE A 266 10.29 2.61 24.60
N LEU A 267 10.83 3.69 25.16
CA LEU A 267 11.11 3.80 26.60
C LEU A 267 9.83 3.86 27.45
N GLU A 268 8.71 4.36 26.90
CA GLU A 268 7.38 4.33 27.54
C GLU A 268 6.55 3.07 27.20
N GLY A 269 7.15 2.07 26.54
CA GLY A 269 6.44 0.82 26.17
C GLY A 269 5.38 1.00 25.08
N CYS A 270 5.37 2.14 24.39
CA CYS A 270 4.38 2.52 23.39
C CYS A 270 4.87 2.16 21.98
N ALA A 271 4.04 1.49 21.19
CA ALA A 271 4.40 1.13 19.83
C ALA A 271 4.58 2.38 18.96
N TYR A 272 5.58 2.37 18.07
CA TYR A 272 5.94 3.51 17.23
C TYR A 272 5.84 3.18 15.74
N ILE A 273 5.08 3.99 15.01
CA ILE A 273 4.79 3.77 13.58
C ILE A 273 5.37 4.92 12.75
N ASN A 274 6.24 4.63 11.80
CA ASN A 274 6.79 5.63 10.87
C ASN A 274 5.99 5.69 9.57
N GLY A 275 5.16 6.75 9.42
CA GLY A 275 4.38 7.01 8.21
C GLY A 275 5.12 7.72 7.08
N SER A 276 6.40 8.09 7.29
CA SER A 276 7.24 8.87 6.36
C SER A 276 8.49 8.05 5.95
N PRO A 277 9.23 8.44 4.90
CA PRO A 277 10.23 7.55 4.28
C PRO A 277 11.64 7.63 4.89
N GLN A 278 11.91 8.54 5.84
CA GLN A 278 13.23 8.62 6.45
C GLN A 278 13.55 7.36 7.25
N ASN A 279 14.84 7.01 7.34
CA ASN A 279 15.35 5.83 8.05
C ASN A 279 15.37 6.00 9.58
N THR A 280 14.21 6.32 10.17
CA THR A 280 14.00 6.47 11.63
C THR A 280 14.55 5.27 12.42
N PHE A 281 14.38 4.07 11.86
CA PHE A 281 14.77 2.81 12.47
C PHE A 281 16.23 2.45 12.16
N VAL A 282 17.16 3.30 12.60
CA VAL A 282 18.60 2.97 12.67
C VAL A 282 18.81 1.70 13.52
N PRO A 283 19.90 0.93 13.33
CA PRO A 283 20.07 -0.36 14.00
C PRO A 283 19.93 -0.29 15.53
N GLY A 284 20.45 0.75 16.17
CA GLY A 284 20.27 0.94 17.62
C GLY A 284 18.83 1.18 18.07
N ALA A 285 17.97 1.76 17.22
CA ALA A 285 16.54 1.91 17.51
C ALA A 285 15.79 0.57 17.36
N VAL A 286 16.18 -0.26 16.38
CA VAL A 286 15.66 -1.62 16.21
C VAL A 286 16.07 -2.51 17.38
N GLU A 287 17.33 -2.44 17.80
CA GLU A 287 17.83 -3.17 18.96
C GLU A 287 17.11 -2.73 20.25
N LEU A 288 16.94 -1.41 20.48
CA LEU A 288 16.23 -0.89 21.65
C LEU A 288 14.76 -1.38 21.69
N ALA A 289 14.08 -1.40 20.54
CA ALA A 289 12.73 -1.94 20.42
C ALA A 289 12.68 -3.43 20.79
N ALA A 290 13.64 -4.23 20.30
CA ALA A 290 13.77 -5.65 20.62
C ALA A 290 14.05 -5.89 22.12
N GLN A 291 14.99 -5.15 22.72
CA GLN A 291 15.30 -5.22 24.15
C GLN A 291 14.09 -4.88 25.03
N ARG A 292 13.27 -3.91 24.62
CA ARG A 292 12.06 -3.49 25.34
C ARG A 292 10.80 -4.29 24.98
N ARG A 293 10.86 -5.18 23.98
CA ARG A 293 9.72 -5.92 23.40
C ARG A 293 8.58 -5.00 22.93
N VAL A 294 8.93 -3.87 22.33
CA VAL A 294 7.99 -2.85 21.82
C VAL A 294 7.90 -2.92 20.31
N PHE A 295 6.69 -2.79 19.77
CA PHE A 295 6.50 -2.83 18.33
C PHE A 295 6.94 -1.53 17.63
N ILE A 296 7.69 -1.72 16.56
CA ILE A 296 8.04 -0.71 15.56
C ILE A 296 7.62 -1.18 14.17
N CYS A 297 7.10 -0.25 13.36
CA CYS A 297 6.77 -0.52 11.96
C CYS A 297 6.76 0.74 11.10
N GLY A 298 6.82 0.54 9.78
CA GLY A 298 7.05 1.55 8.76
C GLY A 298 7.58 0.87 7.50
N ASP A 299 8.10 1.56 6.49
CA ASP A 299 8.19 3.02 6.35
C ASP A 299 7.35 3.53 5.15
N ASP A 300 6.92 4.78 5.25
CA ASP A 300 6.16 5.58 4.27
C ASP A 300 4.78 5.02 3.85
N PHE A 301 3.68 5.76 4.04
CA PHE A 301 2.32 5.29 3.72
C PHE A 301 2.13 4.87 2.25
N LYS A 302 1.61 3.67 1.98
CA LYS A 302 1.30 3.19 0.63
C LYS A 302 -0.10 3.61 0.19
N SER A 303 -0.29 4.92 -0.06
CA SER A 303 -1.56 5.56 -0.43
C SER A 303 -2.04 5.25 -1.86
N GLY A 304 -1.51 5.96 -2.86
CA GLY A 304 -1.96 5.94 -4.26
C GLY A 304 -0.98 5.25 -5.23
N GLN A 305 -0.16 6.03 -5.94
CA GLN A 305 0.73 5.57 -7.03
C GLN A 305 1.50 4.28 -6.69
N THR A 306 2.21 4.25 -5.55
CA THR A 306 3.02 3.09 -5.17
C THR A 306 2.16 1.84 -4.89
N LYS A 307 0.93 2.01 -4.37
CA LYS A 307 -0.01 0.91 -4.13
C LYS A 307 -0.40 0.26 -5.45
N LEU A 308 -0.74 1.07 -6.46
CA LEU A 308 -1.05 0.61 -7.81
C LEU A 308 0.16 -0.04 -8.50
N LYS A 309 1.35 0.57 -8.38
CA LYS A 309 2.62 0.00 -8.88
C LYS A 309 2.88 -1.41 -8.34
N SER A 310 2.73 -1.60 -7.03
CA SER A 310 2.91 -2.91 -6.36
C SER A 310 1.86 -3.97 -6.71
N VAL A 311 0.79 -3.60 -7.42
CA VAL A 311 -0.17 -4.53 -8.06
C VAL A 311 0.23 -4.77 -9.51
N LEU A 312 0.48 -3.70 -10.27
CA LEU A 312 0.70 -3.78 -11.70
C LEU A 312 1.98 -4.54 -12.06
N VAL A 313 3.08 -4.32 -11.34
CA VAL A 313 4.35 -5.00 -11.64
C VAL A 313 4.29 -6.49 -11.28
N ASP A 314 3.64 -6.86 -10.17
CA ASP A 314 3.38 -8.26 -9.79
C ASP A 314 2.48 -8.95 -10.84
N PHE A 315 1.47 -8.26 -11.37
CA PHE A 315 0.67 -8.73 -12.50
C PHE A 315 1.49 -8.90 -13.79
N LEU A 316 2.25 -7.89 -14.22
CA LEU A 316 3.01 -7.93 -15.48
C LEU A 316 4.04 -9.07 -15.46
N VAL A 317 4.86 -9.14 -14.42
CA VAL A 317 5.90 -10.17 -14.26
C VAL A 317 5.30 -11.55 -14.02
N GLY A 318 4.19 -11.64 -13.26
CA GLY A 318 3.45 -12.88 -13.04
C GLY A 318 2.80 -13.43 -14.32
N ALA A 319 2.37 -12.55 -15.23
CA ALA A 319 1.85 -12.89 -16.55
C ALA A 319 2.95 -13.21 -17.59
N GLY A 320 4.23 -13.18 -17.21
CA GLY A 320 5.35 -13.44 -18.12
C GLY A 320 5.77 -12.26 -19.00
N LEU A 321 5.32 -11.05 -18.69
CA LEU A 321 5.66 -9.81 -19.40
C LEU A 321 6.91 -9.18 -18.77
N LYS A 322 7.94 -8.91 -19.57
CA LYS A 322 9.21 -8.38 -19.07
C LYS A 322 9.17 -6.87 -19.04
N THR A 323 8.78 -6.27 -17.92
CA THR A 323 8.85 -4.82 -17.72
C THR A 323 10.29 -4.33 -17.85
N LYS A 324 10.52 -3.43 -18.83
CA LYS A 324 11.84 -2.86 -19.14
C LYS A 324 11.98 -1.41 -18.73
N SER A 325 10.88 -0.66 -18.62
CA SER A 325 10.90 0.73 -18.17
C SER A 325 9.68 1.04 -17.31
N ILE A 326 9.91 1.78 -16.22
CA ILE A 326 8.92 2.29 -15.28
C ILE A 326 9.26 3.77 -15.02
N VAL A 327 8.40 4.68 -15.47
CA VAL A 327 8.61 6.13 -15.29
C VAL A 327 7.45 6.70 -14.49
N SER A 328 7.72 7.13 -13.25
CA SER A 328 6.71 7.57 -12.27
C SER A 328 6.82 9.06 -11.95
N TYR A 329 6.11 9.91 -12.68
CA TYR A 329 5.98 11.33 -12.40
C TYR A 329 4.91 11.61 -11.34
N ASN A 330 5.13 12.65 -10.54
CA ASN A 330 4.20 13.12 -9.52
C ASN A 330 4.27 14.65 -9.41
N HIS A 331 3.12 15.30 -9.19
CA HIS A 331 3.10 16.67 -8.67
C HIS A 331 1.96 16.90 -7.68
N LEU A 332 2.22 17.74 -6.67
CA LEU A 332 1.30 18.09 -5.59
C LEU A 332 1.62 19.49 -5.04
N GLY A 333 0.62 20.16 -4.46
CA GLY A 333 0.68 21.55 -4.01
C GLY A 333 0.55 21.75 -2.50
N ASN A 334 0.34 20.68 -1.73
CA ASN A 334 0.28 20.70 -0.28
C ASN A 334 1.68 20.84 0.38
N ASN A 335 1.73 20.88 1.71
CA ASN A 335 2.98 21.05 2.45
C ASN A 335 3.96 19.87 2.32
N ASP A 336 3.49 18.65 2.04
CA ASP A 336 4.39 17.52 1.71
C ASP A 336 5.13 17.82 0.40
N GLY A 337 4.42 18.27 -0.64
CA GLY A 337 5.03 18.77 -1.88
C GLY A 337 6.02 19.91 -1.64
N LYS A 338 5.67 20.89 -0.79
CA LYS A 338 6.55 22.02 -0.44
C LYS A 338 7.84 21.52 0.22
N ASN A 339 7.75 20.59 1.16
CA ASN A 339 8.91 19.99 1.84
C ASN A 339 9.76 19.13 0.90
N LEU A 340 9.12 18.28 0.08
CA LEU A 340 9.77 17.42 -0.91
C LEU A 340 10.34 18.17 -2.13
N SER A 341 10.22 19.50 -2.19
CA SER A 341 10.95 20.31 -3.17
C SER A 341 12.45 20.39 -2.89
N ALA A 342 12.88 20.13 -1.64
CA ALA A 342 14.29 20.09 -1.25
C ALA A 342 14.93 18.73 -1.60
N PRO A 343 16.14 18.69 -2.21
CA PRO A 343 16.73 17.44 -2.73
C PRO A 343 16.95 16.33 -1.70
N GLN A 344 17.33 16.67 -0.46
CA GLN A 344 17.61 15.67 0.58
C GLN A 344 16.35 14.96 1.07
N GLN A 345 15.26 15.70 1.23
CA GLN A 345 13.94 15.15 1.61
C GLN A 345 13.30 14.39 0.43
N PHE A 346 13.50 14.88 -0.81
CA PHE A 346 13.13 14.13 -2.01
C PHE A 346 13.83 12.77 -2.09
N ARG A 347 15.14 12.71 -1.81
CA ARG A 347 15.94 11.47 -1.87
C ARG A 347 15.37 10.35 -0.99
N SER A 348 14.90 10.66 0.21
CA SER A 348 14.21 9.72 1.08
C SER A 348 12.97 9.10 0.39
N LYS A 349 12.14 9.95 -0.23
CA LYS A 349 10.91 9.54 -0.96
C LYS A 349 11.20 8.85 -2.29
N GLU A 350 12.35 9.11 -2.90
CA GLU A 350 12.82 8.45 -4.12
C GLU A 350 13.17 6.98 -3.84
N ILE A 351 14.01 6.73 -2.84
CA ILE A 351 14.43 5.38 -2.43
C ILE A 351 13.22 4.48 -2.12
N SER A 352 12.29 4.95 -1.28
CA SER A 352 11.09 4.19 -0.91
C SER A 352 10.10 3.93 -2.06
N LYS A 353 10.16 4.73 -3.14
CA LYS A 353 9.32 4.56 -4.34
C LYS A 353 9.95 3.69 -5.44
N SER A 354 11.27 3.54 -5.42
CA SER A 354 12.01 2.73 -6.40
C SER A 354 12.12 1.27 -5.98
N ASN A 355 12.48 0.99 -4.72
CA ASN A 355 12.76 -0.37 -4.24
C ASN A 355 11.54 -1.33 -4.26
N VAL A 356 10.33 -0.81 -4.45
CA VAL A 356 9.05 -1.55 -4.40
C VAL A 356 8.86 -2.61 -5.51
N VAL A 357 9.79 -2.70 -6.47
CA VAL A 357 9.76 -3.67 -7.58
C VAL A 357 10.88 -4.71 -7.53
N ASP A 358 11.85 -4.54 -6.62
CA ASP A 358 13.09 -5.33 -6.63
C ASP A 358 12.85 -6.83 -6.37
N ASP A 359 11.96 -7.18 -5.42
CA ASP A 359 11.60 -8.55 -5.08
C ASP A 359 10.85 -9.24 -6.23
N THR A 360 9.92 -8.53 -6.89
CA THR A 360 9.18 -9.05 -8.05
C THR A 360 10.11 -9.33 -9.24
N VAL A 361 11.07 -8.45 -9.52
CA VAL A 361 12.07 -8.64 -10.59
C VAL A 361 12.99 -9.82 -10.28
N GLN A 362 13.51 -9.90 -9.05
CA GLN A 362 14.39 -11.01 -8.61
C GLN A 362 13.68 -12.37 -8.61
N ALA A 363 12.37 -12.40 -8.37
CA ALA A 363 11.58 -13.63 -8.33
C ALA A 363 11.43 -14.34 -9.69
N ASN A 364 11.75 -13.68 -10.82
CA ASN A 364 11.57 -14.25 -12.16
C ASN A 364 12.87 -14.28 -13.00
N PRO A 365 13.77 -15.26 -12.75
CA PRO A 365 15.04 -15.40 -13.47
C PRO A 365 14.89 -15.87 -14.93
N VAL A 366 13.67 -16.15 -15.40
CA VAL A 366 13.40 -16.45 -16.82
C VAL A 366 13.31 -15.16 -17.63
N LEU A 367 12.72 -14.10 -17.05
CA LEU A 367 12.64 -12.79 -17.69
C LEU A 367 13.90 -11.96 -17.44
N TYR A 368 14.43 -11.97 -16.21
CA TYR A 368 15.53 -11.10 -15.78
C TYR A 368 16.80 -11.89 -15.50
N GLY A 369 17.93 -11.47 -16.09
CA GLY A 369 19.25 -11.97 -15.71
C GLY A 369 19.71 -11.43 -14.35
N PRO A 370 20.83 -11.93 -13.77
CA PRO A 370 21.30 -11.55 -12.42
C PRO A 370 21.56 -10.06 -12.18
N HIS A 371 21.70 -9.27 -13.25
CA HIS A 371 21.92 -7.82 -13.22
C HIS A 371 20.92 -7.05 -14.09
N ASP A 372 19.88 -7.71 -14.61
CA ASP A 372 18.84 -7.06 -15.42
C ASP A 372 17.80 -6.44 -14.47
N LYS A 373 17.52 -5.16 -14.67
CA LYS A 373 16.47 -4.41 -13.98
C LYS A 373 15.73 -3.56 -15.02
N PRO A 374 14.45 -3.22 -14.79
CA PRO A 374 13.83 -2.14 -15.55
C PRO A 374 14.55 -0.81 -15.29
N ASP A 375 14.61 0.05 -16.31
CA ASP A 375 14.89 1.46 -16.11
C ASP A 375 13.80 2.03 -15.18
N HIS A 376 14.19 2.58 -14.03
CA HIS A 376 13.22 3.09 -13.05
C HIS A 376 13.52 4.54 -12.68
N CYS A 377 12.63 5.44 -13.11
CA CYS A 377 12.71 6.87 -12.80
C CYS A 377 11.52 7.30 -11.95
N VAL A 378 11.79 8.04 -10.88
CA VAL A 378 10.77 8.61 -9.98
C VAL A 378 10.98 10.12 -9.93
N VAL A 379 9.91 10.89 -10.17
CA VAL A 379 9.94 12.35 -10.10
C VAL A 379 8.81 12.85 -9.20
N ILE A 380 9.12 13.85 -8.37
CA ILE A 380 8.15 14.63 -7.59
C ILE A 380 8.43 16.10 -7.85
N LYS A 381 7.38 16.89 -8.12
CA LYS A 381 7.45 18.35 -8.27
C LYS A 381 6.41 19.04 -7.40
N TYR A 382 6.80 20.15 -6.78
CA TYR A 382 5.88 21.04 -6.09
C TYR A 382 5.14 21.91 -7.11
N VAL A 383 3.82 21.82 -7.13
CA VAL A 383 2.93 22.61 -8.01
C VAL A 383 1.77 23.12 -7.15
N PRO A 384 1.86 24.33 -6.58
CA PRO A 384 0.91 24.83 -5.57
C PRO A 384 -0.56 24.69 -5.96
N TYR A 385 -0.88 24.95 -7.24
CA TYR A 385 -2.25 25.03 -7.76
C TYR A 385 -3.10 23.76 -7.56
N VAL A 386 -2.49 22.57 -7.44
CA VAL A 386 -3.26 21.33 -7.25
C VAL A 386 -3.55 21.00 -5.78
N GLY A 387 -3.00 21.75 -4.82
CA GLY A 387 -3.22 21.52 -3.38
C GLY A 387 -2.93 20.07 -2.97
N ASP A 388 -3.85 19.46 -2.23
CA ASP A 388 -3.78 18.04 -1.81
C ASP A 388 -4.12 17.04 -2.93
N SER A 389 -4.69 17.52 -4.05
CA SER A 389 -5.09 16.74 -5.24
C SER A 389 -3.89 16.36 -6.11
N LYS A 390 -2.97 15.60 -5.51
CA LYS A 390 -1.76 15.07 -6.11
C LYS A 390 -2.08 14.35 -7.43
N ARG A 391 -1.31 14.66 -8.48
CA ARG A 391 -1.37 13.93 -9.76
C ARG A 391 -0.20 12.97 -9.85
N ALA A 392 -0.47 11.75 -10.27
CA ALA A 392 0.51 10.74 -10.65
C ALA A 392 0.34 10.43 -12.14
N LEU A 393 1.45 10.40 -12.86
CA LEU A 393 1.51 9.97 -14.25
C LEU A 393 2.59 8.89 -14.33
N ASP A 394 2.20 7.68 -14.70
CA ASP A 394 3.09 6.53 -14.76
C ASP A 394 3.07 5.91 -16.15
N GLU A 395 4.24 5.60 -16.69
CA GLU A 395 4.41 4.78 -17.89
C GLU A 395 5.12 3.48 -17.53
N TYR A 396 4.55 2.35 -17.98
CA TYR A 396 5.14 1.02 -17.87
C TYR A 396 5.31 0.46 -19.28
N THR A 397 6.55 0.23 -19.71
CA THR A 397 6.86 -0.41 -20.99
C THR A 397 7.50 -1.77 -20.75
N SER A 398 6.92 -2.81 -21.36
CA SER A 398 7.34 -4.20 -21.22
C SER A 398 7.65 -4.82 -22.59
N GLU A 399 8.70 -5.65 -22.66
CA GLU A 399 8.94 -6.58 -23.76
C GLU A 399 7.93 -7.73 -23.69
N ILE A 400 7.41 -8.12 -24.85
CA ILE A 400 6.50 -9.26 -25.05
C ILE A 400 7.07 -10.20 -26.12
N MET A 401 6.32 -11.25 -26.49
CA MET A 401 6.80 -12.27 -27.42
C MET A 401 7.35 -11.68 -28.74
N MET A 402 8.38 -12.33 -29.30
CA MET A 402 8.97 -12.01 -30.61
C MET A 402 9.50 -10.57 -30.75
N GLY A 403 9.87 -9.91 -29.64
CA GLY A 403 10.40 -8.54 -29.66
C GLY A 403 9.34 -7.45 -29.78
N GLY A 404 8.06 -7.80 -29.62
CA GLY A 404 6.99 -6.81 -29.47
C GLY A 404 7.11 -6.06 -28.14
N THR A 405 6.36 -4.96 -28.03
CA THR A 405 6.26 -4.17 -26.79
C THR A 405 4.82 -4.00 -26.35
N ASN A 406 4.62 -3.84 -25.04
CA ASN A 406 3.38 -3.42 -24.42
C ASN A 406 3.66 -2.18 -23.57
N THR A 407 2.93 -1.09 -23.80
CA THR A 407 3.06 0.15 -23.03
C THR A 407 1.73 0.50 -22.38
N ILE A 408 1.76 0.76 -21.07
CA ILE A 408 0.61 1.16 -20.26
C ILE A 408 0.90 2.56 -19.70
N VAL A 409 0.11 3.55 -20.10
CA VAL A 409 0.15 4.92 -19.56
C VAL A 409 -1.02 5.10 -18.60
N ILE A 410 -0.74 5.57 -17.39
CA ILE A 410 -1.71 5.74 -16.31
C ILE A 410 -1.66 7.19 -15.82
N HIS A 411 -2.81 7.87 -15.84
CA HIS A 411 -3.04 9.09 -15.06
C HIS A 411 -3.85 8.73 -13.83
N ASN A 412 -3.41 9.16 -12.64
CA ASN A 412 -4.12 8.96 -11.38
C ASN A 412 -4.20 10.30 -10.61
N THR A 413 -5.42 10.72 -10.29
CA THR A 413 -5.69 11.87 -9.40
C THR A 413 -5.94 11.33 -8.00
N CYS A 414 -5.02 11.64 -7.09
CA CYS A 414 -5.03 11.19 -5.70
C CYS A 414 -5.29 12.39 -4.78
N GLU A 415 -6.41 12.41 -4.07
CA GLU A 415 -6.56 13.26 -2.89
C GLU A 415 -5.74 12.60 -1.75
N ASP A 416 -4.48 13.01 -1.58
CA ASP A 416 -3.47 12.17 -0.91
C ASP A 416 -3.79 11.99 0.59
N SER A 417 -4.30 13.02 1.26
CA SER A 417 -4.71 12.95 2.67
C SER A 417 -5.96 12.09 2.88
N LEU A 418 -6.88 12.03 1.91
CA LEU A 418 -8.04 11.13 1.95
C LEU A 418 -7.64 9.67 1.70
N LEU A 419 -6.54 9.41 0.99
CA LEU A 419 -5.97 8.06 0.83
C LEU A 419 -5.05 7.66 2.01
N ALA A 420 -4.38 8.61 2.66
CA ALA A 420 -3.47 8.36 3.78
C ALA A 420 -4.19 8.23 5.14
N SER A 421 -5.25 9.02 5.39
CA SER A 421 -5.97 8.98 6.67
C SER A 421 -6.56 7.61 7.02
N PRO A 422 -7.16 6.84 6.09
CA PRO A 422 -7.61 5.47 6.38
C PRO A 422 -6.45 4.50 6.66
N ILE A 423 -5.27 4.73 6.06
CA ILE A 423 -4.06 3.93 6.29
C ILE A 423 -3.52 4.17 7.71
N ILE A 424 -3.57 5.40 8.23
CA ILE A 424 -3.22 5.72 9.63
C ILE A 424 -4.11 4.93 10.60
N LEU A 425 -5.42 4.84 10.34
CA LEU A 425 -6.35 4.07 11.14
C LEU A 425 -6.05 2.56 11.07
N ASP A 426 -5.87 2.02 9.87
CA ASP A 426 -5.53 0.60 9.68
C ASP A 426 -4.22 0.22 10.37
N LEU A 427 -3.20 1.09 10.31
CA LEU A 427 -1.89 0.89 10.97
C LEU A 427 -2.04 0.82 12.49
N ALA A 428 -2.75 1.78 13.08
CA ALA A 428 -2.96 1.82 14.53
C ALA A 428 -3.79 0.62 15.03
N ILE A 429 -4.89 0.28 14.35
CA ILE A 429 -5.79 -0.81 14.74
C ILE A 429 -5.11 -2.18 14.57
N LEU A 430 -4.37 -2.41 13.47
CA LEU A 430 -3.66 -3.66 13.25
C LEU A 430 -2.48 -3.82 14.23
N THR A 431 -1.77 -2.73 14.55
CA THR A 431 -0.71 -2.74 15.58
C THR A 431 -1.26 -3.04 16.97
N GLU A 432 -2.40 -2.43 17.35
CA GLU A 432 -3.09 -2.74 18.61
C GLU A 432 -3.49 -4.21 18.69
N LEU A 433 -4.09 -4.74 17.62
CA LEU A 433 -4.50 -6.14 17.54
C LEU A 433 -3.29 -7.08 17.68
N CYS A 434 -2.16 -6.77 17.04
CA CYS A 434 -0.92 -7.53 17.18
C CYS A 434 -0.40 -7.54 18.64
N GLN A 435 -0.64 -6.50 19.44
CA GLN A 435 -0.30 -6.49 20.87
C GLN A 435 -1.24 -7.36 21.73
N ARG A 436 -2.34 -7.88 21.19
CA ARG A 436 -3.22 -8.85 21.85
C ARG A 436 -3.06 -10.28 21.33
N ILE A 437 -2.25 -10.48 20.28
CA ILE A 437 -1.95 -11.80 19.73
C ILE A 437 -0.66 -12.30 20.37
N THR A 438 -0.73 -13.48 20.99
CA THR A 438 0.42 -14.26 21.45
C THR A 438 0.37 -15.66 20.86
N PHE A 439 1.49 -16.37 20.82
CA PHE A 439 1.56 -17.74 20.36
C PHE A 439 2.66 -18.52 21.06
N CYS A 440 2.51 -19.84 21.10
CA CYS A 440 3.56 -20.80 21.45
C CYS A 440 3.61 -21.93 20.40
N THR A 441 4.62 -22.79 20.48
CA THR A 441 4.79 -23.96 19.60
C THR A 441 4.97 -25.25 20.42
N GLU A 442 4.92 -26.42 19.78
CA GLU A 442 5.24 -27.69 20.45
C GLU A 442 6.70 -27.76 20.95
N GLY A 443 7.63 -27.01 20.34
CA GLY A 443 9.05 -26.96 20.75
C GLY A 443 9.40 -25.84 21.73
N ASP A 444 8.53 -24.85 21.84
CA ASP A 444 8.66 -23.69 22.74
C ASP A 444 7.27 -23.34 23.29
N PRO A 445 6.90 -23.86 24.48
CA PRO A 445 5.53 -23.79 25.00
C PRO A 445 5.19 -22.46 25.68
N GLU A 446 6.13 -21.53 25.84
CA GLU A 446 5.86 -20.22 26.43
C GLU A 446 5.12 -19.31 25.42
N PHE A 447 4.09 -18.60 25.86
CA PHE A 447 3.35 -17.67 24.99
C PHE A 447 4.14 -16.38 24.81
N GLN A 448 4.59 -16.14 23.58
CA GLN A 448 5.30 -14.93 23.17
C GLN A 448 4.48 -14.08 22.20
N GLY A 449 4.81 -12.79 22.11
CA GLY A 449 4.26 -11.90 21.08
C GLY A 449 4.96 -12.08 19.73
N PHE A 450 4.54 -11.29 18.74
CA PHE A 450 5.30 -11.17 17.49
C PHE A 450 6.69 -10.56 17.71
N HIS A 451 7.55 -10.66 16.69
CA HIS A 451 8.82 -9.94 16.65
C HIS A 451 8.58 -8.41 16.73
N SER A 452 9.53 -7.68 17.33
CA SER A 452 9.39 -6.23 17.59
C SER A 452 9.24 -5.41 16.30
N VAL A 453 9.84 -5.86 15.20
CA VAL A 453 9.52 -5.36 13.85
C VAL A 453 8.25 -6.04 13.32
N LEU A 454 7.13 -5.31 13.22
CA LEU A 454 5.85 -5.83 12.72
C LEU A 454 5.74 -5.78 11.19
N SER A 455 6.33 -6.76 10.50
CA SER A 455 6.23 -6.86 9.03
C SER A 455 4.80 -7.14 8.50
N ILE A 456 3.87 -7.58 9.36
CA ILE A 456 2.45 -7.80 8.99
C ILE A 456 1.76 -6.55 8.42
N VAL A 457 2.19 -5.34 8.81
CA VAL A 457 1.60 -4.09 8.30
C VAL A 457 2.12 -3.69 6.91
N ALA A 458 2.95 -4.51 6.24
CA ALA A 458 3.59 -4.18 4.97
C ALA A 458 2.62 -3.80 3.83
N PHE A 459 1.36 -4.25 3.88
CA PHE A 459 0.29 -3.80 2.97
C PHE A 459 0.08 -2.27 2.98
N LEU A 460 0.39 -1.63 4.11
CA LEU A 460 0.15 -0.22 4.41
C LEU A 460 1.40 0.66 4.21
N CYS A 461 2.60 0.05 4.05
CA CYS A 461 3.89 0.73 3.93
C CYS A 461 4.52 0.56 2.54
N LYS A 462 5.29 1.55 2.07
CA LYS A 462 5.98 1.49 0.76
C LYS A 462 7.30 0.72 0.83
N ALA A 463 8.07 0.97 1.89
CA ALA A 463 9.34 0.32 2.16
C ALA A 463 9.23 -0.41 3.50
N PRO A 464 8.59 -1.60 3.54
CA PRO A 464 8.25 -2.25 4.80
C PRO A 464 9.51 -2.67 5.57
N LEU A 465 9.61 -2.24 6.83
CA LEU A 465 10.62 -2.73 7.76
C LEU A 465 10.35 -4.22 8.06
N VAL A 466 11.39 -5.05 7.97
CA VAL A 466 11.32 -6.50 8.21
C VAL A 466 12.36 -6.94 9.24
N PRO A 467 12.14 -8.04 9.97
CA PRO A 467 13.15 -8.63 10.86
C PRO A 467 14.46 -8.92 10.12
N GLU A 468 15.60 -8.81 10.81
CA GLU A 468 16.92 -9.05 10.22
C GLU A 468 17.02 -10.45 9.60
N GLY A 469 17.67 -10.55 8.44
CA GLY A 469 17.80 -11.81 7.68
C GLY A 469 16.52 -12.28 6.97
N THR A 470 15.38 -11.59 7.10
CA THR A 470 14.15 -11.95 6.40
C THR A 470 13.95 -11.13 5.10
N PRO A 471 13.34 -11.71 4.05
CA PRO A 471 13.17 -11.01 2.78
C PRO A 471 12.04 -9.98 2.83
N VAL A 472 12.25 -8.84 2.18
CA VAL A 472 11.19 -7.87 1.87
C VAL A 472 10.29 -8.43 0.78
N VAL A 473 8.97 -8.31 0.96
CA VAL A 473 7.95 -8.64 -0.05
C VAL A 473 7.08 -7.40 -0.27
N ASN A 474 7.04 -6.87 -1.49
CA ASN A 474 6.30 -5.65 -1.83
C ASN A 474 4.98 -5.92 -2.55
N ALA A 475 4.84 -7.07 -3.21
CA ALA A 475 3.66 -7.49 -3.97
C ALA A 475 2.37 -7.38 -3.13
N LEU A 476 1.47 -6.47 -3.51
CA LEU A 476 0.40 -6.00 -2.63
C LEU A 476 -0.57 -7.12 -2.20
N PHE A 477 -0.92 -8.01 -3.13
CA PHE A 477 -1.85 -9.11 -2.84
C PHE A 477 -1.22 -10.19 -1.95
N ARG A 478 0.09 -10.43 -2.04
CA ARG A 478 0.80 -11.33 -1.10
C ARG A 478 0.78 -10.77 0.32
N GLN A 479 1.00 -9.46 0.46
CA GLN A 479 0.89 -8.77 1.75
C GLN A 479 -0.54 -8.82 2.31
N ARG A 480 -1.56 -8.62 1.47
CA ARG A 480 -2.96 -8.76 1.87
C ARG A 480 -3.29 -10.19 2.32
N SER A 481 -2.85 -11.20 1.56
CA SER A 481 -3.04 -12.61 1.92
C SER A 481 -2.33 -12.99 3.22
N CYS A 482 -1.19 -12.36 3.55
CA CYS A 482 -0.53 -12.52 4.84
C CYS A 482 -1.44 -12.07 6.00
N ILE A 483 -1.99 -10.85 5.93
CA ILE A 483 -2.93 -10.33 6.94
C ILE A 483 -4.18 -11.21 7.01
N GLU A 484 -4.78 -11.54 5.86
CA GLU A 484 -5.96 -12.41 5.83
C GLU A 484 -5.69 -13.78 6.46
N ASN A 485 -4.61 -14.47 6.08
CA ASN A 485 -4.32 -15.81 6.58
C ASN A 485 -3.96 -15.84 8.07
N ILE A 486 -3.31 -14.79 8.58
CA ILE A 486 -3.12 -14.63 10.03
C ILE A 486 -4.48 -14.42 10.69
N LEU A 487 -5.29 -13.45 10.29
CA LEU A 487 -6.55 -13.17 10.99
C LEU A 487 -7.62 -14.28 10.82
N ARG A 488 -7.47 -15.14 9.81
CA ARG A 488 -8.25 -16.37 9.61
C ARG A 488 -7.75 -17.58 10.44
N TYR A 489 -6.67 -17.46 11.23
CA TYR A 489 -6.10 -18.59 11.98
C TYR A 489 -7.08 -19.35 12.89
N PRO A 490 -8.23 -18.79 13.37
CA PRO A 490 -9.27 -19.56 14.05
C PRO A 490 -9.99 -20.58 13.16
N ARG A 491 -9.30 -21.35 12.31
CA ARG A 491 -9.88 -22.39 11.44
C ARG A 491 -8.97 -23.60 11.24
N PRO A 492 -9.54 -24.80 11.07
CA PRO A 492 -8.83 -25.95 10.54
C PRO A 492 -8.54 -25.78 9.04
N ARG A 493 -7.66 -26.62 8.49
CA ARG A 493 -7.08 -26.49 7.13
C ARG A 493 -8.12 -26.38 6.00
N GLY A 494 -7.74 -25.69 4.91
CA GLY A 494 -8.26 -25.97 3.57
C GLY A 494 -9.10 -24.89 2.87
N THR A 495 -9.18 -23.67 3.42
CA THR A 495 -10.20 -22.66 3.01
C THR A 495 -9.68 -21.39 2.31
N GLN A 496 -8.51 -21.46 1.66
CA GLN A 496 -8.13 -20.63 0.50
C GLN A 496 -7.29 -21.50 -0.44
N GLY A 497 -7.36 -21.24 -1.75
CA GLY A 497 -6.31 -21.63 -2.71
C GLY A 497 -6.34 -23.04 -3.29
N GLY A 498 -7.13 -23.97 -2.74
CA GLY A 498 -7.38 -25.24 -3.44
C GLY A 498 -7.97 -24.98 -4.83
N PRO A 499 -7.60 -25.74 -5.89
CA PRO A 499 -8.30 -25.67 -7.16
C PRO A 499 -9.80 -25.92 -6.95
N PHE A 500 -10.66 -25.40 -7.83
CA PHE A 500 -12.13 -25.51 -7.78
C PHE A 500 -12.63 -26.97 -8.00
N LEU A 501 -12.19 -27.90 -7.15
CA LEU A 501 -12.52 -29.33 -7.19
C LEU A 501 -13.95 -29.62 -6.70
N GLY A 502 -14.60 -28.64 -6.06
CA GLY A 502 -16.01 -28.73 -5.66
C GLY A 502 -17.01 -28.83 -6.82
N GLY A 503 -16.58 -28.61 -8.07
CA GLY A 503 -17.39 -28.84 -9.27
C GLY A 503 -17.35 -30.28 -9.79
N ASP A 504 -16.19 -30.95 -9.73
CA ASP A 504 -15.91 -32.17 -10.51
C ASP A 504 -15.39 -33.37 -9.70
N VAL A 505 -15.18 -33.25 -8.39
CA VAL A 505 -14.85 -34.39 -7.53
C VAL A 505 -16.12 -34.88 -6.81
N PRO A 506 -16.70 -36.04 -7.18
CA PRO A 506 -17.80 -36.62 -6.42
C PRO A 506 -17.31 -36.93 -5.00
N GLY A 507 -17.89 -36.24 -4.01
CA GLY A 507 -17.45 -36.31 -2.63
C GLY A 507 -17.44 -37.74 -2.08
N SER A 508 -16.36 -38.11 -1.40
CA SER A 508 -16.30 -39.35 -0.62
C SER A 508 -17.48 -39.41 0.35
N PRO A 509 -18.20 -40.54 0.45
CA PRO A 509 -19.43 -40.61 1.23
C PRO A 509 -19.13 -40.56 2.73
N HIS A 510 -19.18 -39.36 3.32
CA HIS A 510 -19.37 -39.24 4.75
C HIS A 510 -20.75 -39.80 5.09
N SER A 511 -20.75 -40.83 5.92
CA SER A 511 -21.92 -41.58 6.34
C SER A 511 -23.00 -40.66 6.90
N LEU A 512 -24.10 -40.51 6.15
CA LEU A 512 -25.33 -39.89 6.65
C LEU A 512 -25.84 -40.68 7.86
N GLY A 513 -25.69 -40.10 9.04
CA GLY A 513 -26.24 -40.65 10.27
C GLY A 513 -27.75 -40.77 10.15
N ARG A 514 -28.29 -41.98 10.38
CA ARG A 514 -29.74 -42.18 10.47
C ARG A 514 -30.29 -41.41 11.67
N VAL A 515 -31.25 -40.53 11.41
CA VAL A 515 -32.16 -40.02 12.44
C VAL A 515 -33.00 -41.19 12.96
N PRO A 516 -33.03 -41.48 14.27
CA PRO A 516 -33.98 -42.44 14.83
C PRO A 516 -35.35 -41.76 14.97
N GLY A 517 -36.31 -42.14 14.12
CA GLY A 517 -37.71 -41.82 14.37
C GLY A 517 -38.22 -42.60 15.59
N GLY A 518 -38.82 -41.91 16.56
CA GLY A 518 -39.45 -42.55 17.71
C GLY A 518 -40.70 -43.33 17.30
N GLY A 519 -40.74 -44.62 17.63
CA GLY A 519 -41.88 -45.51 17.43
C GLY A 519 -41.80 -46.68 18.40
N CYS A 520 -42.89 -46.98 19.11
CA CYS A 520 -42.85 -47.78 20.33
C CYS A 520 -42.87 -49.30 20.12
N ALA A 521 -42.39 -49.99 21.17
CA ALA A 521 -42.71 -51.36 21.61
C ALA A 521 -42.21 -52.56 20.78
N GLY A 522 -41.61 -53.56 21.46
CA GLY A 522 -41.58 -54.93 20.92
C GLY A 522 -40.47 -55.92 21.32
N VAL A 523 -40.26 -56.19 22.61
CA VAL A 523 -39.94 -57.55 23.17
C VAL A 523 -38.58 -58.27 22.84
N SER A 524 -37.93 -58.72 23.92
CA SER A 524 -36.97 -59.86 24.10
C SER A 524 -35.60 -59.92 23.36
N MET A 525 -34.55 -59.80 24.19
CA MET A 525 -33.23 -60.46 24.12
C MET A 525 -33.30 -61.98 24.48
N PRO A 526 -32.19 -62.76 24.58
CA PRO A 526 -30.87 -62.77 23.89
C PRO A 526 -30.45 -64.20 23.42
N THR A 527 -29.27 -64.36 22.78
CA THR A 527 -28.15 -65.34 23.08
C THR A 527 -27.21 -65.58 21.86
N PRO A 528 -25.95 -66.07 22.03
CA PRO A 528 -24.82 -65.61 21.18
C PRO A 528 -23.86 -66.68 20.57
N VAL A 529 -22.93 -66.22 19.71
CA VAL A 529 -21.67 -66.85 19.19
C VAL A 529 -21.81 -68.21 18.44
N PRO A 530 -20.77 -68.77 17.75
CA PRO A 530 -19.42 -68.29 17.40
C PRO A 530 -19.01 -68.41 15.90
N GLU A 531 -17.75 -68.05 15.60
CA GLU A 531 -16.92 -68.47 14.43
C GLU A 531 -17.43 -68.10 13.01
N GLY A 532 -16.59 -67.81 12.01
CA GLY A 532 -15.14 -67.90 11.89
C GLY A 532 -14.78 -68.43 10.50
N CYS A 533 -14.43 -67.57 9.54
CA CYS A 533 -13.80 -67.98 8.27
C CYS A 533 -13.19 -66.79 7.53
N GLY A 534 -12.02 -66.96 6.93
CA GLY A 534 -11.37 -65.93 6.11
C GLY A 534 -11.75 -66.03 4.64
N CYS A 535 -11.68 -64.92 3.91
CA CYS A 535 -11.68 -64.91 2.45
C CYS A 535 -10.71 -63.84 1.93
N GLN A 536 -9.87 -64.24 0.97
CA GLN A 536 -9.10 -63.33 0.14
C GLN A 536 -10.02 -62.73 -0.93
N THR A 537 -9.98 -61.41 -1.16
CA THR A 537 -10.42 -60.82 -2.43
C THR A 537 -9.53 -59.64 -2.83
N GLN A 538 -9.10 -59.65 -4.09
CA GLN A 538 -8.30 -58.59 -4.72
C GLN A 538 -9.18 -57.37 -5.08
N PRO A 539 -8.58 -56.17 -5.29
CA PRO A 539 -9.32 -54.97 -5.62
C PRO A 539 -9.96 -55.03 -7.02
N TRP A 540 -11.23 -54.61 -7.10
CA TRP A 540 -11.96 -54.45 -8.36
C TRP A 540 -11.54 -53.18 -9.08
N VAL A 541 -11.22 -53.30 -10.37
CA VAL A 541 -11.05 -52.17 -11.30
C VAL A 541 -12.30 -52.06 -12.15
N LEU A 542 -13.09 -50.99 -11.97
CA LEU A 542 -14.26 -50.72 -12.79
C LEU A 542 -13.86 -49.93 -14.05
N VAL A 543 -13.98 -50.55 -15.22
CA VAL A 543 -13.74 -49.89 -16.51
C VAL A 543 -15.07 -49.44 -17.12
N CYS A 544 -15.34 -48.14 -17.07
CA CYS A 544 -16.46 -47.55 -17.81
C CYS A 544 -15.96 -46.82 -19.07
N ARG A 545 -16.23 -47.42 -20.23
CA ARG A 545 -16.14 -46.72 -21.53
C ARG A 545 -17.35 -45.78 -21.69
N ALA A 546 -17.10 -44.51 -21.96
CA ALA A 546 -18.09 -43.63 -22.60
C ALA A 546 -17.71 -43.44 -24.08
N GLN A 547 -18.68 -43.65 -24.98
CA GLN A 547 -18.48 -43.52 -26.42
C GLN A 547 -18.88 -42.11 -26.87
N HIS A 548 -18.04 -41.44 -27.65
CA HIS A 548 -18.51 -40.38 -28.55
C HIS A 548 -18.00 -40.67 -29.97
N ARG A 549 -18.92 -41.17 -30.81
CA ARG A 549 -18.71 -41.25 -32.27
C ARG A 549 -18.86 -39.85 -32.86
N TRP A 550 -17.85 -39.41 -33.61
CA TRP A 550 -18.05 -38.42 -34.66
C TRP A 550 -18.36 -39.17 -35.97
N VAL A 551 -19.44 -38.75 -36.64
CA VAL A 551 -19.82 -39.26 -37.97
C VAL A 551 -19.50 -38.16 -39.01
N PRO A 552 -18.66 -38.42 -40.02
CA PRO A 552 -18.39 -37.47 -41.09
C PRO A 552 -19.47 -37.55 -42.19
N ALA A 553 -19.84 -36.39 -42.76
CA ALA A 553 -20.62 -36.30 -43.98
C ALA A 553 -19.69 -36.17 -45.22
N PRO A 554 -19.93 -36.87 -46.34
CA PRO A 554 -18.99 -36.92 -47.46
C PRO A 554 -19.49 -36.24 -48.77
N LEU A 555 -18.57 -36.17 -49.75
CA LEU A 555 -18.74 -35.85 -51.20
C LEU A 555 -18.93 -34.35 -51.54
N GLY A 556 -18.27 -33.78 -52.57
CA GLY A 556 -17.22 -34.34 -53.45
C GLY A 556 -16.87 -33.42 -54.66
N ALA A 557 -16.02 -33.95 -55.56
CA ALA A 557 -15.69 -33.49 -56.93
C ALA A 557 -14.52 -32.50 -57.21
N GLN A 558 -13.43 -33.09 -57.73
CA GLN A 558 -12.68 -32.71 -58.96
C GLN A 558 -11.79 -31.44 -59.05
N ASP A 559 -10.50 -31.65 -58.78
CA ASP A 559 -9.41 -31.77 -59.80
C ASP A 559 -9.21 -30.65 -60.87
N GLN A 560 -8.03 -29.98 -60.85
CA GLN A 560 -7.08 -29.99 -61.99
C GLN A 560 -5.72 -29.25 -61.78
N ARG A 561 -4.64 -29.87 -62.31
CA ARG A 561 -3.36 -29.31 -62.84
C ARG A 561 -2.29 -28.70 -61.89
N GLY A 562 -1.38 -29.57 -61.42
CA GLY A 562 -0.01 -29.74 -61.95
C GLY A 562 1.00 -28.56 -62.08
N GLY A 563 2.19 -28.72 -61.49
CA GLY A 563 3.40 -27.91 -61.79
C GLY A 563 4.58 -28.12 -60.82
N CYS A 564 5.53 -28.99 -61.16
CA CYS A 564 6.83 -29.20 -60.46
C CYS A 564 7.98 -28.51 -61.25
N PRO A 565 9.24 -28.33 -60.75
CA PRO A 565 10.03 -29.35 -60.02
C PRO A 565 10.97 -28.87 -58.86
N ALA A 566 11.58 -29.85 -58.17
CA ALA A 566 12.64 -29.69 -57.16
C ALA A 566 14.08 -29.68 -57.76
N PRO A 567 15.15 -29.46 -56.96
CA PRO A 567 15.89 -30.54 -56.25
C PRO A 567 16.47 -30.08 -54.87
N ALA A 568 17.20 -30.83 -54.02
CA ALA A 568 17.39 -32.26 -53.70
C ALA A 568 17.98 -32.36 -52.25
N GLY A 569 18.04 -33.56 -51.64
CA GLY A 569 18.52 -33.78 -50.25
C GLY A 569 20.07 -33.74 -50.06
N PRO A 570 20.68 -34.38 -49.02
CA PRO A 570 20.32 -35.72 -48.52
C PRO A 570 20.53 -36.10 -47.00
N ARG A 571 19.79 -37.16 -46.59
CA ARG A 571 20.15 -38.30 -45.70
C ARG A 571 20.41 -38.16 -44.18
N CYS A 572 19.65 -38.97 -43.42
CA CYS A 572 19.96 -39.49 -42.08
C CYS A 572 20.98 -40.65 -42.10
N PRO A 573 21.34 -41.20 -40.92
CA PRO A 573 21.04 -42.63 -40.71
C PRO A 573 20.30 -42.94 -39.39
N ARG A 574 19.77 -44.16 -39.31
CA ARG A 574 19.01 -44.74 -38.18
C ARG A 574 19.93 -45.37 -37.13
N PHE A 575 19.42 -45.56 -35.91
CA PHE A 575 19.36 -46.78 -35.06
C PHE A 575 18.61 -46.38 -33.77
N GLY A 576 17.96 -47.19 -32.94
CA GLY A 576 17.77 -48.65 -32.83
C GLY A 576 17.28 -48.92 -31.40
N VAL A 577 16.14 -49.60 -31.20
CA VAL A 577 15.45 -49.70 -29.89
C VAL A 577 15.94 -50.91 -29.08
N PRO A 578 16.00 -50.77 -27.73
CA PRO A 578 15.53 -51.83 -26.85
C PRO A 578 14.47 -51.36 -25.84
N LYS A 579 13.46 -52.21 -25.60
CA LYS A 579 12.60 -52.17 -24.38
C LYS A 579 13.43 -52.75 -23.21
N VAL A 580 13.17 -52.43 -21.93
CA VAL A 580 12.12 -53.08 -21.11
C VAL A 580 12.03 -52.42 -19.72
N TRP A 581 10.79 -52.08 -19.31
CA TRP A 581 10.20 -52.04 -17.95
C TRP A 581 10.84 -51.25 -16.78
N GLY A 582 9.95 -50.60 -16.00
CA GLY A 582 10.30 -49.99 -14.71
C GLY A 582 9.32 -48.91 -14.23
N ALA A 583 8.02 -49.22 -14.13
CA ALA A 583 7.05 -48.27 -13.59
C ALA A 583 7.14 -48.23 -12.05
N GLN A 584 7.50 -47.08 -11.48
CA GLN A 584 7.28 -46.76 -10.07
C GLN A 584 6.40 -45.51 -9.97
N GLY A 585 5.49 -45.53 -8.99
CA GLY A 585 4.39 -44.57 -8.91
C GLY A 585 4.85 -43.15 -8.60
N LEU A 586 4.50 -42.22 -9.48
CA LEU A 586 4.44 -40.80 -9.15
C LEU A 586 3.19 -40.57 -8.28
N GLY A 587 3.38 -40.62 -6.97
CA GLY A 587 2.42 -40.03 -6.05
C GLY A 587 2.34 -38.53 -6.33
N PHE A 588 1.14 -38.02 -6.63
CA PHE A 588 0.92 -36.59 -6.83
C PHE A 588 1.15 -35.86 -5.50
N LEU A 589 2.33 -35.28 -5.33
CA LEU A 589 2.56 -34.27 -4.29
C LEU A 589 1.75 -33.03 -4.68
N VAL A 590 0.59 -32.86 -4.05
CA VAL A 590 -0.12 -31.58 -4.06
C VAL A 590 0.67 -30.61 -3.18
N LEU A 591 1.69 -29.99 -3.78
CA LEU A 591 2.34 -28.82 -3.23
C LEU A 591 1.36 -27.66 -3.41
N ASP A 592 0.77 -27.20 -2.29
CA ASP A 592 -0.11 -26.04 -2.22
C ASP A 592 0.68 -24.78 -2.62
N PRO A 593 0.44 -24.20 -3.82
CA PRO A 593 1.21 -23.07 -4.30
C PRO A 593 0.35 -21.81 -4.14
N MET A 594 0.78 -20.87 -3.29
CA MET A 594 0.07 -19.62 -3.02
C MET A 594 -0.04 -18.72 -4.28
N TRP A 595 -1.03 -19.02 -5.13
CA TRP A 595 -1.43 -18.20 -6.27
C TRP A 595 -2.80 -17.60 -5.98
N GLY A 596 -2.81 -16.30 -5.69
CA GLY A 596 -4.05 -15.52 -5.68
C GLY A 596 -4.67 -15.51 -7.06
N GLY A 597 -6.00 -15.59 -7.13
CA GLY A 597 -6.73 -15.72 -8.40
C GLY A 597 -6.54 -14.53 -9.33
N TYR A 598 -5.98 -14.76 -10.52
CA TYR A 598 -5.97 -13.80 -11.61
C TYR A 598 -7.27 -13.91 -12.41
N TRP A 599 -8.10 -12.87 -12.35
CA TRP A 599 -9.28 -12.75 -13.21
C TRP A 599 -8.87 -12.29 -14.60
N CYS A 600 -8.98 -13.19 -15.58
CA CYS A 600 -8.79 -12.85 -16.99
C CYS A 600 -10.12 -12.30 -17.55
N MET A 601 -10.15 -11.05 -18.02
CA MET A 601 -11.29 -10.55 -18.79
C MET A 601 -11.31 -11.23 -20.15
N VAL A 602 -12.20 -12.20 -20.33
CA VAL A 602 -12.51 -12.79 -21.64
C VAL A 602 -13.48 -11.85 -22.37
N PRO A 603 -13.13 -11.30 -23.55
CA PRO A 603 -14.08 -10.55 -24.37
C PRO A 603 -15.08 -11.52 -25.00
N SER A 604 -16.35 -11.47 -24.58
CA SER A 604 -17.42 -12.29 -25.17
C SER A 604 -17.86 -11.76 -26.53
N THR A 605 -17.15 -12.15 -27.60
CA THR A 605 -17.64 -11.98 -28.98
C THR A 605 -18.60 -13.10 -29.34
N SER A 606 -19.90 -12.90 -29.10
CA SER A 606 -20.96 -13.72 -29.67
C SER A 606 -22.10 -12.82 -30.14
N GLY A 607 -22.07 -12.46 -31.43
CA GLY A 607 -23.16 -11.71 -32.05
C GLY A 607 -24.32 -12.62 -32.44
N SER A 608 -25.54 -12.25 -32.06
CA SER A 608 -26.76 -12.77 -32.70
C SER A 608 -27.89 -11.74 -32.63
N GLN A 609 -28.04 -11.02 -33.75
CA GLN A 609 -29.28 -10.50 -34.34
C GLN A 609 -30.44 -10.08 -33.39
N CYS A 610 -30.63 -8.76 -33.27
CA CYS A 610 -31.94 -8.18 -32.96
C CYS A 610 -32.75 -7.97 -34.25
N PRO A 611 -34.03 -8.39 -34.34
CA PRO A 611 -34.93 -7.95 -35.39
C PRO A 611 -35.54 -6.57 -35.02
N VAL A 612 -35.58 -5.66 -35.99
CA VAL A 612 -36.30 -4.38 -35.90
C VAL A 612 -37.78 -4.60 -36.21
N LEU A 613 -38.69 -4.02 -35.42
CA LEU A 613 -40.07 -3.75 -35.82
C LEU A 613 -40.55 -2.39 -35.28
N MET A 614 -41.42 -1.75 -36.05
CA MET A 614 -41.79 -0.33 -35.92
C MET A 614 -42.87 -0.07 -34.84
N GLY A 615 -42.89 1.15 -34.30
CA GLY A 615 -43.98 1.69 -33.49
C GLY A 615 -43.94 3.21 -33.44
N SER A 616 -44.72 3.86 -34.31
CA SER A 616 -44.79 5.31 -34.50
C SER A 616 -45.71 6.02 -33.50
N GLN A 617 -45.37 7.26 -33.10
CA GLN A 617 -46.36 8.36 -32.98
C GLN A 617 -45.67 9.74 -33.01
N CYS A 618 -46.39 10.75 -33.50
CA CYS A 618 -45.88 12.08 -33.90
C CYS A 618 -46.23 13.18 -32.87
N TRP A 619 -46.28 14.44 -33.35
CA TRP A 619 -46.54 15.72 -32.65
C TRP A 619 -45.31 16.31 -31.93
N GLY A 620 -44.91 17.57 -32.17
CA GLY A 620 -45.36 18.57 -33.14
C GLY A 620 -44.57 19.87 -32.95
N CYS A 621 -44.33 20.63 -34.02
CA CYS A 621 -43.52 21.87 -33.99
C CYS A 621 -44.27 23.02 -34.67
N PRO A 622 -44.12 24.28 -34.22
CA PRO A 622 -44.36 25.44 -35.07
C PRO A 622 -43.10 26.32 -35.26
N VAL A 623 -42.99 26.92 -36.44
CA VAL A 623 -41.84 27.67 -36.97
C VAL A 623 -42.22 29.10 -37.31
N LEU A 624 -41.32 30.07 -37.08
CA LEU A 624 -41.23 31.40 -37.70
C LEU A 624 -39.73 31.80 -37.72
N GLY A 625 -39.08 32.38 -38.74
CA GLY A 625 -39.44 32.64 -40.14
C GLY A 625 -38.44 33.62 -40.84
N VAL A 626 -37.54 33.10 -41.72
CA VAL A 626 -37.12 33.55 -43.10
C VAL A 626 -37.05 35.08 -43.42
N PRO A 627 -36.06 35.69 -44.16
CA PRO A 627 -35.38 35.21 -45.39
C PRO A 627 -33.85 35.49 -45.64
N MET A 628 -33.34 34.87 -46.73
CA MET A 628 -32.09 35.09 -47.53
C MET A 628 -32.43 35.92 -48.82
N PRO A 629 -31.52 36.53 -49.65
CA PRO A 629 -30.59 35.79 -50.57
C PRO A 629 -29.33 36.53 -51.17
N GLY A 630 -28.50 35.79 -51.94
CA GLY A 630 -27.48 36.34 -52.87
C GLY A 630 -26.55 35.28 -53.51
N VAL A 631 -26.53 35.14 -54.84
CA VAL A 631 -26.01 34.00 -55.66
C VAL A 631 -25.46 34.56 -57.01
N PRO A 632 -24.36 34.07 -57.67
CA PRO A 632 -24.45 33.00 -58.69
C PRO A 632 -23.22 32.07 -58.98
N ASN A 633 -23.51 31.02 -59.78
CA ASN A 633 -22.67 29.86 -60.17
C ASN A 633 -21.86 30.02 -61.48
N SER A 634 -20.95 29.06 -61.72
CA SER A 634 -20.76 28.22 -62.97
C SER A 634 -19.37 28.29 -63.63
N PRO A 635 -18.97 27.36 -64.55
CA PRO A 635 -19.07 25.88 -64.62
C PRO A 635 -17.66 25.23 -64.87
N GLY A 636 -17.52 23.97 -65.36
CA GLY A 636 -16.21 23.25 -65.40
C GLY A 636 -15.74 22.58 -66.72
N VAL A 637 -14.73 21.68 -66.57
CA VAL A 637 -14.42 20.43 -67.38
C VAL A 637 -13.50 20.61 -68.64
N PRO A 638 -12.65 19.64 -69.12
CA PRO A 638 -11.75 18.60 -68.51
C PRO A 638 -10.31 18.49 -69.17
N HIS A 639 -9.44 17.53 -68.74
CA HIS A 639 -8.70 16.51 -69.57
C HIS A 639 -7.49 15.80 -68.87
N HIS A 640 -6.87 14.78 -69.51
CA HIS A 640 -6.10 13.65 -68.93
C HIS A 640 -4.55 13.63 -69.12
N ARG A 641 -3.86 12.75 -68.34
CA ARG A 641 -2.61 11.93 -68.59
C ARG A 641 -1.30 12.30 -67.81
N VAL A 642 -0.95 11.51 -66.77
CA VAL A 642 0.12 10.43 -66.69
C VAL A 642 1.38 10.59 -67.61
N PRO A 643 2.68 10.22 -67.28
CA PRO A 643 3.37 9.63 -66.07
C PRO A 643 4.83 10.17 -65.70
N VAL A 644 5.54 9.48 -64.76
CA VAL A 644 7.04 9.37 -64.49
C VAL A 644 7.89 10.63 -64.12
N PRO A 645 9.19 10.54 -63.68
CA PRO A 645 10.06 9.40 -63.27
C PRO A 645 10.85 9.57 -61.94
N ASN A 646 11.72 8.58 -61.64
CA ASN A 646 12.68 8.53 -60.53
C ASN A 646 14.14 8.75 -61.03
N THR A 647 14.85 9.73 -60.48
CA THR A 647 16.32 9.98 -60.51
C THR A 647 16.68 10.84 -59.28
N GLY A 648 17.89 10.88 -58.70
CA GLY A 648 19.15 10.21 -59.02
C GLY A 648 20.36 10.93 -58.41
N GLY A 649 20.56 10.84 -57.08
CA GLY A 649 21.84 11.10 -56.39
C GLY A 649 22.27 12.54 -56.06
N ALA A 650 22.60 12.80 -54.78
CA ALA A 650 23.80 13.54 -54.31
C ALA A 650 23.81 13.67 -52.76
N ARG A 651 25.00 13.69 -52.14
CA ARG A 651 25.22 13.94 -50.69
C ARG A 651 25.72 15.38 -50.46
N CYS A 652 25.40 16.01 -49.33
CA CYS A 652 26.38 16.39 -48.29
C CYS A 652 25.81 17.23 -47.12
N GLN A 653 26.24 16.81 -45.91
CA GLN A 653 26.41 17.50 -44.61
C GLN A 653 25.70 18.84 -44.27
N LEU A 654 25.14 18.86 -43.05
CA LEU A 654 25.09 20.03 -42.16
C LEU A 654 25.57 19.63 -40.75
N VAL A 655 26.16 20.59 -40.03
CA VAL A 655 27.00 20.40 -38.83
C VAL A 655 26.21 20.65 -37.53
N PRO A 656 26.45 19.91 -36.43
CA PRO A 656 25.86 20.20 -35.12
C PRO A 656 26.65 21.27 -34.35
N ALA A 657 25.95 22.18 -33.66
CA ALA A 657 26.53 23.13 -32.70
C ALA A 657 26.59 22.53 -31.27
N PRO A 658 27.51 23.00 -30.39
CA PRO A 658 28.05 22.17 -29.32
C PRO A 658 27.31 22.20 -27.98
N SER A 659 27.35 21.07 -27.28
CA SER A 659 27.01 20.91 -25.86
C SER A 659 28.16 21.38 -24.96
N PRO A 660 27.90 21.97 -23.78
CA PRO A 660 28.96 22.26 -22.81
C PRO A 660 29.40 20.99 -22.07
N CYS A 661 30.71 20.70 -22.12
CA CYS A 661 31.31 19.63 -21.32
C CYS A 661 31.36 19.97 -19.83
N TRP A 662 31.11 18.98 -18.97
CA TRP A 662 31.75 18.88 -17.65
C TRP A 662 32.59 17.61 -17.59
N SER A 663 33.69 17.69 -16.87
CA SER A 663 34.86 16.81 -17.03
C SER A 663 34.70 15.39 -16.48
N GLN A 664 35.37 14.45 -17.13
CA GLN A 664 35.60 13.11 -16.62
C GLN A 664 36.43 13.15 -15.33
N TYR A 665 36.04 12.37 -14.32
CA TYR A 665 36.96 11.82 -13.34
C TYR A 665 37.01 10.30 -13.51
N GLN A 666 38.14 9.79 -14.00
CA GLN A 666 38.38 8.35 -14.08
C GLN A 666 38.65 7.81 -12.67
N ARG A 667 38.02 6.68 -12.33
CA ARG A 667 38.43 5.88 -11.16
C ARG A 667 39.61 5.01 -11.55
N VAL A 668 40.66 5.02 -10.72
CA VAL A 668 41.74 4.03 -10.70
C VAL A 668 41.63 3.31 -9.34
N PRO A 669 41.80 1.98 -9.26
CA PRO A 669 41.52 1.22 -8.04
C PRO A 669 42.61 1.39 -6.97
N ALA A 670 42.23 1.19 -5.70
CA ALA A 670 43.14 1.20 -4.56
C ALA A 670 43.88 -0.15 -4.42
N PRO A 671 45.15 -0.14 -3.95
CA PRO A 671 45.83 -1.29 -3.38
C PRO A 671 45.75 -1.30 -1.84
N ASP A 672 46.03 -2.46 -1.25
CA ASP A 672 45.92 -2.75 0.20
C ASP A 672 47.10 -2.26 1.07
N ALA A 673 46.82 -2.23 2.38
CA ALA A 673 47.69 -2.55 3.53
C ALA A 673 48.76 -1.56 4.06
N ASP A 674 48.77 -1.53 5.41
CA ASP A 674 49.86 -1.30 6.37
C ASP A 674 50.57 0.07 6.53
N GLY A 675 50.81 0.44 7.80
CA GLY A 675 52.00 1.20 8.20
C GLY A 675 51.82 2.61 8.78
N THR A 676 51.45 2.73 10.06
CA THR A 676 51.90 3.85 10.91
C THR A 676 53.36 3.66 11.35
N PRO A 677 54.08 4.66 11.91
CA PRO A 677 53.91 6.14 11.89
C PRO A 677 55.24 6.87 11.51
N THR A 678 55.27 8.22 11.48
CA THR A 678 56.19 9.07 12.32
C THR A 678 56.30 10.56 11.93
N VAL A 679 56.31 11.41 12.97
CA VAL A 679 57.08 12.67 13.17
C VAL A 679 56.72 13.98 12.42
N SER A 680 56.53 15.00 13.26
CA SER A 680 56.29 16.44 13.10
C SER A 680 57.54 17.26 12.65
N PRO A 681 57.63 18.59 12.88
CA PRO A 681 56.79 19.73 12.43
C PRO A 681 57.63 20.88 11.78
N VAL A 682 56.99 21.86 11.14
CA VAL A 682 57.60 23.22 10.94
C VAL A 682 56.57 24.33 11.13
N LEU A 683 56.91 25.33 11.95
CA LEU A 683 56.18 26.59 12.12
C LEU A 683 56.59 27.65 11.07
N TRP A 684 55.68 28.58 10.78
CA TRP A 684 55.80 30.06 10.77
C TRP A 684 54.41 30.58 10.36
N GLY A 685 53.81 31.68 10.82
CA GLY A 685 54.29 32.91 11.45
C GLY A 685 53.35 34.01 10.90
N ALA A 686 52.25 34.35 11.59
CA ALA A 686 52.16 35.48 12.51
C ALA A 686 52.43 36.87 11.88
N ALA A 687 51.36 37.62 11.58
CA ALA A 687 51.34 39.09 11.57
C ALA A 687 49.88 39.59 11.74
N ALA A 688 49.69 40.73 12.40
CA ALA A 688 48.38 41.25 12.80
C ALA A 688 48.23 42.77 12.52
N GLY A 689 46.98 43.26 12.59
CA GLY A 689 46.62 44.69 12.52
C GLY A 689 45.83 45.07 11.25
N GLY A 690 44.85 45.99 11.29
CA GLY A 690 44.25 46.67 12.44
C GLY A 690 43.37 47.89 12.06
N ALA A 691 42.32 48.12 12.84
CA ALA A 691 41.59 49.39 13.08
C ALA A 691 40.76 50.11 11.97
N MET A 692 39.46 50.32 12.31
CA MET A 692 38.60 51.53 12.16
C MET A 692 38.32 52.19 10.78
N GLY A 693 37.07 52.66 10.54
CA GLY A 693 36.77 53.39 9.29
C GLY A 693 35.46 54.20 9.05
N SER A 694 34.33 53.96 9.73
CA SER A 694 33.13 54.88 9.80
C SER A 694 32.27 55.25 8.55
N ARG A 695 30.98 55.57 8.85
CA ARG A 695 29.96 56.42 8.14
C ARG A 695 28.90 55.80 7.17
N TYR A 696 27.64 56.12 7.51
CA TYR A 696 26.35 56.02 6.79
C TYR A 696 26.10 57.28 5.91
N PRO A 697 25.19 57.29 4.89
CA PRO A 697 23.70 57.39 5.05
C PRO A 697 22.88 56.47 4.11
N ARG A 698 21.70 55.93 4.46
CA ARG A 698 20.34 56.54 4.58
C ARG A 698 19.79 57.25 3.31
N PHE A 699 18.85 56.58 2.65
CA PHE A 699 17.67 57.12 1.94
C PHE A 699 16.52 56.09 2.15
N GLY A 700 15.23 56.40 2.18
CA GLY A 700 14.54 57.70 2.03
C GLY A 700 13.15 57.50 1.41
N VAL A 701 12.11 57.34 2.22
CA VAL A 701 10.70 57.24 1.77
C VAL A 701 10.15 58.63 1.41
N PRO A 702 9.29 58.74 0.38
CA PRO A 702 8.27 59.77 0.38
C PRO A 702 6.84 59.25 0.06
N ASN A 703 5.89 59.84 0.77
CA ASN A 703 4.44 59.94 0.53
C ASN A 703 4.10 61.41 0.97
N PRO A 704 2.94 62.06 0.65
CA PRO A 704 1.76 61.61 -0.08
C PRO A 704 1.16 62.65 -1.09
N GLY A 705 0.01 62.31 -1.70
CA GLY A 705 -1.05 63.29 -2.04
C GLY A 705 -1.29 63.62 -3.52
N GLY A 706 -2.56 63.63 -3.94
CA GLY A 706 -3.01 64.14 -5.27
C GLY A 706 -4.30 63.48 -5.79
N SER A 707 -5.44 64.15 -5.66
CA SER A 707 -6.79 63.59 -5.90
C SER A 707 -7.65 64.45 -6.84
N TRP A 708 -8.46 63.83 -7.73
CA TRP A 708 -9.63 64.41 -8.43
C TRP A 708 -10.66 63.28 -8.70
N TYR A 709 -11.87 63.30 -8.07
CA TYR A 709 -13.19 63.74 -8.62
C TYR A 709 -13.77 62.80 -9.72
N VAL A 710 -15.03 62.32 -9.79
CA VAL A 710 -16.32 62.30 -9.01
C VAL A 710 -17.12 61.06 -9.51
N GLY A 711 -18.10 60.41 -8.85
CA GLY A 711 -18.70 60.52 -7.50
C GLY A 711 -20.13 59.92 -7.45
N CYS A 712 -20.88 60.20 -6.36
CA CYS A 712 -22.32 59.91 -6.12
C CYS A 712 -22.77 58.42 -6.04
N LEU A 713 -23.72 57.99 -5.20
CA LEU A 713 -24.39 58.54 -3.99
C LEU A 713 -25.17 57.35 -3.36
N GLY A 714 -25.30 57.23 -2.02
CA GLY A 714 -26.14 56.15 -1.46
C GLY A 714 -25.87 55.69 -0.02
N SER A 715 -25.80 56.60 0.94
CA SER A 715 -25.76 56.28 2.37
C SER A 715 -27.13 56.46 3.02
N TRP A 716 -27.62 55.51 3.82
CA TRP A 716 -28.46 55.74 5.00
C TRP A 716 -28.26 54.60 6.01
N GLY A 717 -28.14 54.96 7.28
CA GLY A 717 -27.80 54.07 8.39
C GLY A 717 -29.01 53.68 9.29
N PRO A 718 -28.82 53.43 10.60
CA PRO A 718 -29.25 52.14 11.13
C PRO A 718 -30.15 52.17 12.38
N GLY A 719 -30.73 50.99 12.68
CA GLY A 719 -30.90 50.52 14.06
C GLY A 719 -32.33 50.47 14.63
N THR A 720 -32.68 49.33 15.23
CA THR A 720 -33.36 49.26 16.54
C THR A 720 -33.22 47.86 17.16
N GLN A 721 -33.09 47.80 18.48
CA GLN A 721 -33.11 46.56 19.29
C GLN A 721 -34.56 46.08 19.49
N TYR A 722 -34.77 44.80 19.80
CA TYR A 722 -35.80 44.42 20.80
C TYR A 722 -35.44 43.13 21.56
N LEU A 723 -35.84 43.11 22.82
CA LEU A 723 -35.71 42.00 23.78
C LEU A 723 -36.89 41.03 23.66
N GLY A 724 -36.73 39.79 24.14
CA GLY A 724 -37.86 38.92 24.47
C GLY A 724 -37.57 37.43 24.33
N GLY A 725 -37.69 36.71 25.44
CA GLY A 725 -37.49 35.25 25.50
C GLY A 725 -38.77 34.43 25.21
N PRO A 726 -38.92 33.24 25.82
CA PRO A 726 -39.15 32.03 25.04
C PRO A 726 -40.57 31.44 25.18
N ASN A 727 -40.98 30.57 24.24
CA ASN A 727 -41.63 29.30 24.60
C ASN A 727 -41.86 28.30 23.44
N LEU A 728 -41.62 27.02 23.77
CA LEU A 728 -42.42 25.83 23.45
C LEU A 728 -42.96 25.57 22.02
N GLY A 729 -42.42 24.51 21.42
CA GLY A 729 -43.21 23.29 21.14
C GLY A 729 -44.07 23.25 19.86
N GLY A 730 -43.85 22.22 19.04
CA GLY A 730 -44.73 21.91 17.92
C GLY A 730 -44.08 21.01 16.88
N SER A 731 -44.48 19.75 16.84
CA SER A 731 -44.12 18.77 15.81
C SER A 731 -44.68 19.12 14.43
N GLN A 732 -43.85 19.00 13.40
CA GLN A 732 -44.03 18.00 12.32
C GLN A 732 -42.70 17.74 11.59
#